data_AF-A0A9D5J8A6-F1
#
_entry.id   AF-A0A9D5J8A6-F1
#
_cell.length_a   1.000
_cell.length_b   1.000
_cell.length_c   1.000
_cell.angle_alpha   90.00
_cell.angle_beta   90.00
_cell.angle_gamma   90.00
#
_symmetry.space_group_name_H-M   'P 1'
#
loop_
_entity.id
_entity.type
_entity.pdbx_description
1 polymer ?
#
loop_
_entity_poly.entity_id
_entity_poly.type
_entity_poly.pdbx_seq_one_letter_code
_entity_poly.pdbx_strand_id
1 'polypeptide(L)'
;MRGLLRICASTLVLALTFGAAGGMARAQSDTGEIVISVIDAASGKPIGNARTILVGPQTASSLTTAAGKIDYTDVPTGIYRVRVMRSGYQSGVSNEFDVLNGRAVNVRVSLSSATGGLRIIGTVTARSTVTVSAGDLGENSPVRRISNSLTDALDQIAGVTVSQDQTDPNSAVTISLANHDESQTAISLDGIPLAAPGSTANLGAIGTDLFAGSSVTRSPLAGALGGGVNFRTLQPTQALQVRASGTTGTFDRSNYSLAATGSIGSLGLALQHTWRGANSPLTFQDYQDQSGLTYPHEGESSSLGDFVKFRYRLGDERTTISGTALSNNRDAHAICARDVTLLPCGIGPGNQNFGRFGFAYATVQSLVGTVTTNFSAYESSSRQTTDDGNRYVLQAPGDLPSFGPPGLPTDACGATATDYGECLDPSLATNSTLTRGVAYNASIAQGRHTIALGGNTYGSLDDSQPIAGSRFEVPYRNAISSTSYTLSDTIKSNDRLTLQPHVSLVNTTTLGTSALAGFGATWQPQAADSFSASINVGSSQPNVNLNRSYSDPVGARFDCQAGTAVVSGPGDENGGKQSAVSLDTSWTHNFRSGGSVTADVFSQVQTGQIISALIGEPATYYPTGYLTDLLGAYRAPSVCGANAAPPAVFAQENVGGTRRLYQGVNLSGRIPLGRFFVLLPNYSLNQAELTAASGRLEDGPSTTLVGAQLPNRPLHRAGLTLDGYLPRSGIEVLANARYTGANNQQNLGPYVQVSAGLSHQFGPGQVTLFENNVFNTYGGEFATDADVLPLPLSNGTLFRTAATPLLPRTINLSYTLNIGGPRPGPAIAAVSNIARSPQTQPSAPGTSGGGGGGSRFVPVPPPPGTDPLSLATTRPSCDANAQSDGKPLFGALRAYIAAYEARTALPSVPNLQVLPHTTSAESSVPYYLELRPNFRRPGAAGGSASSSGPSFGGFGNRRGEGPPPTGGPPEGGPPEGAPPAVVGNAPPSATSDAQRAAFRNSPAVRAFRGFSGCAYITVLSASDAKAKGIALAGGGRPALLYVPTVGLVFVRPPELPQGGGSLKPAATPAPSQPGG
;
A
#
# COMPACT_ATOMS: atom_id res chain seq x y z
N MET A 1 -12.78 -0.24 -19.65
CA MET A 1 -11.66 0.65 -19.28
C MET A 1 -10.27 0.01 -19.43
N ARG A 2 -10.10 -1.34 -19.43
CA ARG A 2 -8.78 -2.01 -19.60
C ARG A 2 -8.12 -1.94 -21.00
N GLY A 3 -8.88 -1.65 -22.06
CA GLY A 3 -8.37 -1.63 -23.44
C GLY A 3 -7.73 -0.31 -23.91
N LEU A 4 -8.05 0.81 -23.25
CA LEU A 4 -7.53 2.14 -23.63
C LEU A 4 -6.16 2.45 -23.03
N LEU A 5 -5.80 1.85 -21.88
CA LEU A 5 -4.49 2.07 -21.24
C LEU A 5 -3.33 1.35 -21.94
N ARG A 6 -3.58 0.20 -22.57
CA ARG A 6 -2.54 -0.63 -23.21
C ARG A 6 -2.12 -0.11 -24.58
N ILE A 7 -3.02 0.57 -25.32
CA ILE A 7 -2.69 1.12 -26.64
C ILE A 7 -1.79 2.35 -26.49
N CYS A 8 -1.95 3.17 -25.44
CA CYS A 8 -1.11 4.35 -25.21
C CYS A 8 0.33 4.02 -24.76
N ALA A 9 0.55 2.94 -24.01
CA ALA A 9 1.89 2.57 -23.53
C ALA A 9 2.80 2.06 -24.68
N SER A 10 2.26 1.26 -25.59
CA SER A 10 3.03 0.72 -26.74
C SER A 10 3.32 1.78 -27.81
N THR A 11 2.47 2.79 -27.99
CA THR A 11 2.74 3.90 -28.94
C THR A 11 3.73 4.91 -28.37
N LEU A 12 3.80 5.10 -27.05
CA LEU A 12 4.73 6.04 -26.43
C LEU A 12 6.19 5.53 -26.50
N VAL A 13 6.42 4.22 -26.36
CA VAL A 13 7.77 3.61 -26.42
C VAL A 13 8.33 3.64 -27.86
N LEU A 14 7.49 3.47 -28.88
CA LEU A 14 7.93 3.49 -30.29
C LEU A 14 8.15 4.93 -30.83
N ALA A 15 7.52 5.95 -30.22
CA ALA A 15 7.73 7.35 -30.58
C ALA A 15 9.03 7.94 -29.99
N LEU A 16 9.55 7.36 -28.90
CA LEU A 16 10.76 7.83 -28.21
C LEU A 16 12.07 7.37 -28.88
N THR A 17 12.06 6.36 -29.74
CA THR A 17 13.27 5.83 -30.40
C THR A 17 13.72 6.61 -31.66
N PHE A 18 12.90 7.53 -32.19
CA PHE A 18 13.21 8.26 -33.43
C PHE A 18 13.60 9.75 -33.27
N GLY A 19 13.78 10.26 -32.03
CA GLY A 19 14.01 11.69 -31.76
C GLY A 19 15.44 12.13 -31.41
N ALA A 20 16.44 11.25 -31.34
CA ALA A 20 17.74 11.55 -30.71
C ALA A 20 18.84 12.09 -31.65
N ALA A 21 18.51 13.06 -32.52
CA ALA A 21 19.52 13.82 -33.27
C ALA A 21 19.16 15.31 -33.30
N GLY A 22 19.50 16.03 -32.23
CA GLY A 22 19.31 17.48 -32.12
C GLY A 22 20.33 18.08 -31.15
N GLY A 23 21.01 19.15 -31.58
CA GLY A 23 22.24 19.67 -30.98
C GLY A 23 22.18 20.11 -29.52
N MET A 24 23.38 20.19 -28.94
CA MET A 24 23.63 20.67 -27.57
C MET A 24 23.09 22.10 -27.38
N ALA A 25 21.89 22.22 -26.81
CA ALA A 25 21.37 23.49 -26.33
C ALA A 25 22.11 23.88 -25.03
N ARG A 26 22.77 25.03 -25.05
CA ARG A 26 23.35 25.64 -23.86
C ARG A 26 22.23 25.94 -22.86
N ALA A 27 22.38 25.48 -21.62
CA ALA A 27 21.42 25.68 -20.55
C ALA A 27 21.36 27.17 -20.16
N GLN A 28 20.34 27.88 -20.66
CA GLN A 28 19.85 29.10 -20.04
C GLN A 28 19.18 28.74 -18.70
N SER A 29 19.39 29.53 -17.66
CA SER A 29 18.66 29.42 -16.40
C SER A 29 17.17 29.54 -16.68
N ASP A 30 16.37 28.52 -16.33
CA ASP A 30 14.92 28.49 -16.51
C ASP A 30 14.21 29.39 -15.49
N THR A 31 14.42 30.71 -15.57
CA THR A 31 13.78 31.71 -14.72
C THR A 31 13.02 32.74 -15.55
N GLY A 32 11.88 33.20 -15.03
CA GLY A 32 11.07 34.28 -15.57
C GLY A 32 11.02 35.47 -14.60
N GLU A 33 10.24 36.49 -14.96
CA GLU A 33 10.05 37.71 -14.17
C GLU A 33 8.55 37.88 -13.86
N ILE A 34 8.20 38.36 -12.67
CA ILE A 34 6.82 38.73 -12.34
C ILE A 34 6.78 40.16 -11.86
N VAL A 35 6.05 41.00 -12.59
CA VAL A 35 5.77 42.37 -12.19
C VAL A 35 4.34 42.46 -11.69
N ILE A 36 4.15 42.75 -10.41
CA ILE A 36 2.82 42.89 -9.81
C ILE A 36 2.52 44.38 -9.61
N SER A 37 1.34 44.81 -10.05
CA SER A 37 0.78 46.14 -9.84
C SER A 37 -0.45 46.07 -8.96
N VAL A 38 -0.43 46.81 -7.85
CA VAL A 38 -1.52 46.89 -6.89
C VAL A 38 -2.16 48.26 -6.98
N ILE A 39 -3.47 48.27 -7.23
CA ILE A 39 -4.24 49.50 -7.39
C ILE A 39 -5.49 49.50 -6.52
N ASP A 40 -5.95 50.69 -6.17
CA ASP A 40 -7.24 50.91 -5.53
C ASP A 40 -8.36 50.70 -6.54
N ALA A 41 -9.31 49.82 -6.21
CA ALA A 41 -10.38 49.43 -7.12
C ALA A 41 -11.33 50.58 -7.47
N ALA A 42 -11.50 51.56 -6.57
CA ALA A 42 -12.42 52.68 -6.76
C ALA A 42 -11.75 53.84 -7.50
N SER A 43 -10.52 54.20 -7.10
CA SER A 43 -9.82 55.37 -7.64
C SER A 43 -8.84 55.05 -8.77
N GLY A 44 -8.51 53.78 -8.98
CA GLY A 44 -7.49 53.34 -9.94
C GLY A 44 -6.06 53.74 -9.57
N LYS A 45 -5.86 54.46 -8.45
CA LYS A 45 -4.55 54.93 -8.00
C LYS A 45 -3.69 53.77 -7.49
N PRO A 46 -2.36 53.81 -7.69
CA PRO A 46 -1.46 52.78 -7.17
C PRO A 46 -1.46 52.77 -5.64
N ILE A 47 -1.40 51.57 -5.06
CA ILE A 47 -1.32 51.38 -3.60
C ILE A 47 0.10 50.98 -3.24
N GLY A 48 0.85 51.93 -2.67
CA GLY A 48 2.16 51.65 -2.08
C GLY A 48 2.08 50.96 -0.73
N ASN A 49 3.16 50.28 -0.35
CA ASN A 49 3.30 49.54 0.90
C ASN A 49 2.20 48.46 1.10
N ALA A 50 1.66 47.90 0.02
CA ALA A 50 0.82 46.72 0.05
C ALA A 50 1.70 45.48 0.10
N ARG A 51 1.45 44.57 1.05
CA ARG A 51 2.19 43.30 1.14
C ARG A 51 1.67 42.36 0.07
N THR A 52 2.53 42.00 -0.86
CA THR A 52 2.28 40.95 -1.85
C THR A 52 2.90 39.65 -1.36
N ILE A 53 2.17 38.55 -1.53
CA ILE A 53 2.63 37.18 -1.26
C ILE A 53 2.40 36.42 -2.54
N LEU A 54 3.51 36.12 -3.22
CA LEU A 54 3.54 35.23 -4.36
C LEU A 54 3.46 33.78 -3.86
N VAL A 55 2.54 33.00 -4.41
CA VAL A 55 2.28 31.61 -4.04
C VAL A 55 2.33 30.75 -5.30
N GLY A 56 3.36 29.91 -5.42
CA GLY A 56 3.55 28.98 -6.53
C GLY A 56 4.69 28.00 -6.20
N PRO A 57 5.47 27.52 -7.19
CA PRO A 57 6.65 26.67 -6.95
C PRO A 57 7.63 27.22 -5.90
N GLN A 58 7.74 28.54 -5.84
CA GLN A 58 8.34 29.26 -4.71
C GLN A 58 7.30 30.21 -4.11
N THR A 59 7.41 30.45 -2.79
CA THR A 59 6.68 31.54 -2.16
C THR A 59 7.61 32.69 -1.87
N ALA A 60 7.24 33.90 -2.26
CA ALA A 60 8.00 35.10 -1.97
C ALA A 60 7.06 36.19 -1.45
N SER A 61 7.57 37.09 -0.61
CA SER A 61 6.77 38.23 -0.15
C SER A 61 7.60 39.49 -0.17
N SER A 62 7.03 40.57 -0.68
CA SER A 62 7.63 41.89 -0.62
C SER A 62 6.53 42.97 -0.68
N LEU A 63 6.90 44.21 -0.35
CA LEU A 63 6.00 45.35 -0.30
C LEU A 63 6.01 46.10 -1.64
N THR A 64 4.85 46.54 -2.10
CA THR A 64 4.80 47.41 -3.28
C THR A 64 5.47 48.75 -3.02
N THR A 65 6.16 49.26 -4.03
CA THR A 65 6.73 50.62 -4.06
C THR A 65 5.64 51.70 -4.01
N ALA A 66 6.00 52.98 -3.87
CA ALA A 66 5.03 54.08 -3.93
C ALA A 66 4.21 54.10 -5.25
N ALA A 67 4.76 53.56 -6.33
CA ALA A 67 4.06 53.35 -7.61
C ALA A 67 3.12 52.14 -7.62
N GLY A 68 2.93 51.46 -6.49
CA GLY A 68 2.10 50.26 -6.37
C GLY A 68 2.68 49.05 -7.08
N LYS A 69 3.96 49.09 -7.48
CA LYS A 69 4.61 48.02 -8.24
C LYS A 69 5.62 47.24 -7.41
N ILE A 70 5.81 45.99 -7.79
CA ILE A 70 6.85 45.11 -7.27
C ILE A 70 7.30 44.18 -8.38
N ASP A 71 8.57 43.82 -8.34
CA ASP A 71 9.21 42.99 -9.35
C ASP A 71 9.89 41.80 -8.67
N TYR A 72 9.60 40.60 -9.16
CA TYR A 72 10.27 39.38 -8.77
C TYR A 72 11.07 38.92 -9.98
N THR A 73 12.39 39.08 -9.90
CA THR A 73 13.32 38.50 -10.86
C THR A 73 13.67 37.07 -10.45
N ASP A 74 14.15 36.28 -11.40
CA ASP A 74 14.62 34.91 -11.17
C ASP A 74 13.54 33.95 -10.65
N VAL A 75 12.30 34.14 -11.11
CA VAL A 75 11.17 33.31 -10.69
C VAL A 75 11.21 31.97 -11.44
N PRO A 76 11.33 30.81 -10.77
CA PRO A 76 11.26 29.51 -11.43
C PRO A 76 9.96 29.36 -12.21
N THR A 77 10.04 28.67 -13.34
CA THR A 77 8.85 28.43 -14.16
C THR A 77 7.76 27.68 -13.38
N GLY A 78 6.50 28.08 -13.60
CA GLY A 78 5.33 27.43 -13.01
C GLY A 78 4.16 28.38 -12.78
N ILE A 79 3.07 27.82 -12.22
CA ILE A 79 1.84 28.57 -11.95
C ILE A 79 1.94 29.29 -10.61
N TYR A 80 1.70 30.59 -10.63
CA TYR A 80 1.68 31.43 -9.45
C TYR A 80 0.31 32.07 -9.26
N ARG A 81 -0.01 32.38 -8.00
CA ARG A 81 -1.05 33.32 -7.61
C ARG A 81 -0.44 34.36 -6.68
N VAL A 82 -0.97 35.56 -6.71
CA VAL A 82 -0.57 36.64 -5.81
C VAL A 82 -1.69 36.91 -4.83
N ARG A 83 -1.39 36.88 -3.54
CA ARG A 83 -2.25 37.45 -2.49
C ARG A 83 -1.72 38.81 -2.08
N VAL A 84 -2.58 39.80 -1.99
CA VAL A 84 -2.20 41.17 -1.64
C VAL A 84 -3.00 41.65 -0.45
N MET A 85 -2.32 42.24 0.53
CA MET A 85 -2.92 42.78 1.74
C MET A 85 -2.39 44.19 2.01
N ARG A 86 -3.28 45.12 2.34
CA ARG A 86 -2.94 46.48 2.78
C ARG A 86 -3.91 46.88 3.89
N SER A 87 -3.39 47.52 4.95
CA SER A 87 -4.25 48.08 6.00
C SER A 87 -5.21 49.10 5.40
N GLY A 88 -6.49 49.02 5.75
CA GLY A 88 -7.55 49.87 5.18
C GLY A 88 -8.17 49.34 3.88
N TYR A 89 -7.72 48.18 3.39
CA TYR A 89 -8.25 47.53 2.18
C TYR A 89 -8.68 46.08 2.46
N GLN A 90 -9.67 45.59 1.70
CA GLN A 90 -9.96 44.15 1.64
C GLN A 90 -8.80 43.44 0.92
N SER A 91 -8.44 42.24 1.37
CA SER A 91 -7.36 41.47 0.73
C SER A 91 -7.76 41.06 -0.69
N GLY A 92 -6.90 41.31 -1.66
CA GLY A 92 -7.08 40.92 -3.06
C GLY A 92 -6.29 39.66 -3.38
N VAL A 93 -6.81 38.86 -4.30
CA VAL A 93 -6.12 37.66 -4.79
C VAL A 93 -6.18 37.66 -6.31
N SER A 94 -5.04 37.48 -6.97
CA SER A 94 -5.01 37.32 -8.42
C SER A 94 -5.58 35.97 -8.84
N ASN A 95 -5.98 35.88 -10.11
CA ASN A 95 -6.09 34.60 -10.80
C ASN A 95 -4.71 33.91 -10.85
N GLU A 96 -4.71 32.59 -11.05
CA GLU A 96 -3.49 31.86 -11.36
C GLU A 96 -2.91 32.34 -12.70
N PHE A 97 -1.57 32.43 -12.80
CA PHE A 97 -0.87 32.81 -14.02
C PHE A 97 0.44 32.00 -14.17
N ASP A 98 0.78 31.67 -15.42
CA ASP A 98 1.98 30.92 -15.75
C ASP A 98 3.19 31.82 -15.93
N VAL A 99 4.29 31.49 -15.26
CA VAL A 99 5.61 32.07 -15.51
C VAL A 99 6.42 31.08 -16.35
N LEU A 100 6.78 31.50 -17.56
CA LEU A 100 7.58 30.73 -18.50
C LEU A 100 9.01 31.26 -18.52
N ASN A 101 9.97 30.42 -18.94
CA ASN A 101 11.39 30.78 -18.99
C ASN A 101 11.59 32.04 -19.85
N GLY A 102 12.31 33.02 -19.30
CA GLY A 102 12.68 34.27 -19.97
C GLY A 102 11.51 35.21 -20.25
N ARG A 103 10.31 34.94 -19.71
CA ARG A 103 9.14 35.81 -19.88
C ARG A 103 8.81 36.56 -18.60
N ALA A 104 8.57 37.86 -18.76
CA ALA A 104 7.98 38.71 -17.74
C ALA A 104 6.45 38.62 -17.76
N VAL A 105 5.84 38.39 -16.60
CA VAL A 105 4.39 38.31 -16.43
C VAL A 105 3.90 39.49 -15.61
N ASN A 106 3.04 40.31 -16.21
CA ASN A 106 2.45 41.47 -15.54
C ASN A 106 1.12 41.08 -14.89
N VAL A 107 1.02 41.23 -13.57
CA VAL A 107 -0.16 40.87 -12.79
C VAL A 107 -0.74 42.13 -12.17
N ARG A 108 -2.03 42.39 -12.38
CA ARG A 108 -2.73 43.51 -11.75
C ARG A 108 -3.68 42.99 -10.68
N VAL A 109 -3.56 43.51 -9.46
CA VAL A 109 -4.43 43.18 -8.33
C VAL A 109 -5.11 44.46 -7.85
N SER A 110 -6.43 44.50 -7.93
CA SER A 110 -7.23 45.60 -7.39
C SER A 110 -7.67 45.30 -5.96
N LEU A 111 -7.56 46.29 -5.08
CA LEU A 111 -8.04 46.22 -3.70
C LEU A 111 -9.19 47.19 -3.50
N SER A 112 -10.31 46.72 -2.96
CA SER A 112 -11.42 47.56 -2.51
C SER A 112 -11.09 48.19 -1.15
N SER A 113 -11.35 49.48 -1.00
CA SER A 113 -11.25 50.15 0.30
C SER A 113 -12.19 49.49 1.30
N ALA A 114 -11.70 49.20 2.50
CA ALA A 114 -12.49 48.59 3.57
C ALA A 114 -13.37 49.65 4.27
N THR A 115 -14.20 50.37 3.51
CA THR A 115 -15.21 51.28 4.06
C THR A 115 -16.41 50.47 4.54
N GLY A 116 -16.39 50.08 5.82
CA GLY A 116 -17.57 49.55 6.53
C GLY A 116 -17.62 48.05 6.82
N GLY A 117 -16.60 47.27 6.46
CA GLY A 117 -16.56 45.82 6.72
C GLY A 117 -15.50 45.44 7.75
N LEU A 118 -15.91 44.68 8.79
CA LEU A 118 -15.11 43.99 9.81
C LEU A 118 -13.59 44.21 9.73
N ARG A 119 -13.07 45.02 10.66
CA ARG A 119 -11.64 45.19 10.93
C ARG A 119 -11.01 43.82 11.15
N ILE A 120 -10.25 43.33 10.18
CA ILE A 120 -9.42 42.12 10.35
C ILE A 120 -8.36 42.47 11.40
N ILE A 121 -8.58 42.02 12.64
CA ILE A 121 -7.74 42.32 13.81
C ILE A 121 -6.44 41.48 13.82
N GLY A 122 -6.30 40.53 12.89
CA GLY A 122 -5.06 39.77 12.68
C GLY A 122 -5.17 38.81 11.49
N THR A 123 -4.10 38.75 10.70
CA THR A 123 -3.89 37.71 9.69
C THR A 123 -2.87 36.71 10.20
N VAL A 124 -3.27 35.44 10.27
CA VAL A 124 -2.39 34.33 10.68
C VAL A 124 -1.70 33.80 9.43
N THR A 125 -0.45 34.20 9.20
CA THR A 125 0.40 33.56 8.20
C THR A 125 1.05 32.33 8.85
N ALA A 126 0.54 31.13 8.58
CA ALA A 126 1.22 29.91 8.96
C ALA A 126 2.47 29.74 8.09
N ARG A 127 3.65 30.07 8.62
CA ARG A 127 4.90 29.58 8.03
C ARG A 127 4.98 28.10 8.37
N SER A 128 4.68 27.25 7.38
CA SER A 128 5.13 25.85 7.43
C SER A 128 6.64 25.88 7.27
N THR A 129 7.37 26.07 8.36
CA THR A 129 8.75 25.59 8.41
C THR A 129 8.67 24.09 8.25
N VAL A 130 8.92 23.60 7.03
CA VAL A 130 9.17 22.18 6.80
C VAL A 130 10.53 21.91 7.45
N THR A 131 10.52 21.70 8.75
CA THR A 131 11.59 20.96 9.39
C THR A 131 11.52 19.60 8.72
N VAL A 132 12.51 19.26 7.89
CA VAL A 132 12.69 17.87 7.45
C VAL A 132 12.87 17.10 8.76
N SER A 133 11.78 16.51 9.25
CA SER A 133 11.82 15.77 10.50
C SER A 133 12.71 14.56 10.24
N ALA A 134 13.48 14.12 11.24
CA ALA A 134 14.29 12.91 11.09
C ALA A 134 13.44 11.66 10.74
N GLY A 135 12.10 11.75 10.85
CA GLY A 135 11.14 10.73 10.45
C GLY A 135 10.65 10.81 9.00
N ASP A 136 11.02 11.83 8.21
CA ASP A 136 10.60 11.99 6.82
C ASP A 136 11.61 11.40 5.82
N LEU A 137 11.22 10.35 5.11
CA LEU A 137 12.01 9.79 4.02
C LEU A 137 11.40 10.13 2.67
N GLY A 138 12.07 11.03 1.95
CA GLY A 138 11.82 11.27 0.53
C GLY A 138 12.78 10.50 -0.37
N GLU A 139 12.59 10.63 -1.67
CA GLU A 139 13.46 10.02 -2.70
C GLU A 139 14.91 10.56 -2.65
N ASN A 140 15.07 11.81 -2.22
CA ASN A 140 16.38 12.47 -2.11
C ASN A 140 17.04 12.27 -0.74
N SER A 141 16.47 11.45 0.15
CA SER A 141 17.10 11.17 1.44
C SER A 141 18.41 10.40 1.23
N PRO A 142 19.53 10.78 1.88
CA PRO A 142 20.78 10.04 1.77
C PRO A 142 20.62 8.56 2.14
N VAL A 143 19.85 8.30 3.21
CA VAL A 143 19.47 6.96 3.67
C VAL A 143 18.74 6.18 2.57
N ARG A 144 17.74 6.79 1.91
CA ARG A 144 16.98 6.15 0.83
C ARG A 144 17.87 5.69 -0.35
N ARG A 145 18.96 6.40 -0.64
CA ARG A 145 19.83 6.13 -1.81
C ARG A 145 20.84 5.00 -1.59
N ILE A 146 21.12 4.65 -0.35
CA ILE A 146 21.97 3.51 0.02
C ILE A 146 21.16 2.30 0.50
N SER A 147 19.83 2.39 0.46
CA SER A 147 18.91 1.32 0.83
C SER A 147 18.35 0.62 -0.39
N ASN A 148 18.10 -0.69 -0.27
CA ASN A 148 17.52 -1.50 -1.36
C ASN A 148 16.01 -1.29 -1.53
N SER A 149 15.34 -0.79 -0.51
CA SER A 149 13.89 -0.54 -0.48
C SER A 149 13.57 0.62 0.46
N LEU A 150 12.33 1.10 0.41
CA LEU A 150 11.85 2.09 1.38
C LEU A 150 11.76 1.51 2.80
N THR A 151 11.52 0.21 2.95
CA THR A 151 11.48 -0.46 4.27
C THR A 151 12.87 -0.53 4.89
N ASP A 152 13.90 -0.86 4.11
CA ASP A 152 15.30 -0.82 4.55
C ASP A 152 15.72 0.60 4.97
N ALA A 153 15.29 1.62 4.20
CA ALA A 153 15.50 3.02 4.56
C ALA A 153 14.79 3.43 5.87
N LEU A 154 13.57 2.95 6.09
CA LEU A 154 12.81 3.18 7.32
C LEU A 154 13.51 2.58 8.54
N ASP A 155 14.10 1.39 8.41
CA ASP A 155 14.82 0.70 9.48
C ASP A 155 16.14 1.38 9.90
N GLN A 156 16.54 2.44 9.20
CA GLN A 156 17.68 3.29 9.56
C GLN A 156 17.28 4.54 10.37
N ILE A 157 15.98 4.78 10.58
CA ILE A 157 15.47 5.89 11.42
C ILE A 157 15.49 5.47 12.89
N ALA A 158 15.91 6.38 13.78
CA ALA A 158 15.87 6.13 15.24
C ALA A 158 14.46 5.73 15.70
N GLY A 159 14.39 4.64 16.48
CA GLY A 159 13.14 4.14 17.02
C GLY A 159 12.17 3.56 15.99
N VAL A 160 12.63 3.22 14.78
CA VAL A 160 11.83 2.46 13.79
C VAL A 160 12.51 1.12 13.58
N THR A 161 11.83 0.02 13.88
CA THR A 161 12.32 -1.34 13.66
C THR A 161 11.46 -2.02 12.61
N VAL A 162 12.10 -2.51 11.54
CA VAL A 162 11.42 -3.29 10.49
C VAL A 162 11.71 -4.77 10.71
N SER A 163 10.68 -5.53 11.06
CA SER A 163 10.80 -6.99 11.15
C SER A 163 10.67 -7.60 9.77
N GLN A 164 11.73 -8.28 9.34
CA GLN A 164 11.79 -9.06 8.12
C GLN A 164 12.86 -10.13 8.29
N ASP A 165 12.54 -11.38 7.97
CA ASP A 165 13.57 -12.38 7.68
C ASP A 165 14.12 -12.09 6.29
N GLN A 166 15.43 -11.82 6.20
CA GLN A 166 16.03 -11.43 4.93
C GLN A 166 16.42 -12.64 4.07
N THR A 167 16.43 -13.84 4.64
CA THR A 167 16.74 -15.11 3.97
C THR A 167 15.49 -15.84 3.47
N ASP A 168 14.35 -15.60 4.12
CA ASP A 168 13.04 -16.13 3.72
C ASP A 168 12.22 -15.11 2.93
N PRO A 169 12.02 -15.32 1.61
CA PRO A 169 11.19 -14.46 0.78
C PRO A 169 9.70 -14.52 1.12
N ASN A 170 9.23 -15.42 1.99
CA ASN A 170 7.82 -15.51 2.41
C ASN A 170 7.55 -14.76 3.73
N SER A 171 8.60 -14.32 4.41
CA SER A 171 8.49 -13.62 5.68
C SER A 171 7.71 -12.31 5.57
N ALA A 172 6.81 -12.09 6.54
CA ALA A 172 6.04 -10.86 6.63
C ALA A 172 6.96 -9.68 6.96
N VAL A 173 6.79 -8.57 6.24
CA VAL A 173 7.53 -7.33 6.49
C VAL A 173 6.65 -6.40 7.31
N THR A 174 7.03 -6.13 8.55
CA THR A 174 6.21 -5.40 9.51
C THR A 174 7.02 -4.28 10.17
N ILE A 175 6.35 -3.26 10.72
CA ILE A 175 7.01 -2.10 11.34
C ILE A 175 6.60 -1.99 12.80
N SER A 176 7.60 -1.83 13.66
CA SER A 176 7.48 -1.43 15.06
C SER A 176 8.05 -0.03 15.24
N LEU A 177 7.36 0.80 16.02
CA LEU A 177 7.85 2.11 16.45
C LEU A 177 8.16 2.06 17.94
N ALA A 178 9.34 2.54 18.33
CA ALA A 178 9.77 2.60 19.73
C ALA A 178 9.65 1.24 20.46
N ASN A 179 9.90 0.13 19.75
CA ASN A 179 9.73 -1.25 20.22
C ASN A 179 8.30 -1.64 20.64
N HIS A 180 7.28 -0.85 20.26
CA HIS A 180 5.88 -1.27 20.38
C HIS A 180 5.63 -2.51 19.52
N ASP A 181 4.61 -3.27 19.89
CA ASP A 181 4.08 -4.35 19.07
C ASP A 181 3.74 -3.84 17.65
N GLU A 182 4.06 -4.60 16.61
CA GLU A 182 3.81 -4.19 15.22
C GLU A 182 2.32 -3.98 14.94
N SER A 183 1.45 -4.69 15.67
CA SER A 183 -0.01 -4.49 15.62
C SER A 183 -0.45 -3.12 16.17
N GLN A 184 0.41 -2.44 16.93
CA GLN A 184 0.17 -1.11 17.50
C GLN A 184 0.77 0.03 16.66
N THR A 185 1.37 -0.28 15.51
CA THR A 185 1.85 0.72 14.55
C THR A 185 0.83 0.89 13.43
N ALA A 186 0.20 2.07 13.34
CA ALA A 186 -0.68 2.37 12.22
C ALA A 186 0.14 2.50 10.94
N ILE A 187 -0.30 1.83 9.88
CA ILE A 187 0.28 1.99 8.56
C ILE A 187 -0.77 2.61 7.64
N SER A 188 -0.45 3.76 7.06
CA SER A 188 -1.36 4.48 6.16
C SER A 188 -0.69 4.86 4.84
N LEU A 189 -1.50 5.08 3.81
CA LEU A 189 -1.10 5.61 2.51
C LEU A 189 -1.86 6.89 2.22
N ASP A 190 -1.15 8.01 2.08
CA ASP A 190 -1.74 9.35 1.95
C ASP A 190 -2.76 9.69 3.07
N GLY A 191 -2.49 9.22 4.29
CA GLY A 191 -3.36 9.37 5.46
C GLY A 191 -4.51 8.36 5.55
N ILE A 192 -4.61 7.42 4.61
CA ILE A 192 -5.63 6.37 4.61
C ILE A 192 -5.07 5.07 5.19
N PRO A 193 -5.69 4.44 6.20
CA PRO A 193 -5.21 3.17 6.77
C PRO A 193 -5.11 2.07 5.72
N LEU A 194 -3.97 1.35 5.70
CA LEU A 194 -3.74 0.20 4.82
C LEU A 194 -4.18 -1.12 5.46
N ALA A 195 -4.19 -1.17 6.79
CA ALA A 195 -4.69 -2.27 7.60
C ALA A 195 -5.74 -1.75 8.60
N ALA A 196 -6.53 -2.66 9.16
CA ALA A 196 -7.37 -2.32 10.30
C ALA A 196 -6.45 -1.92 11.48
N PRO A 197 -6.79 -0.87 12.25
CA PRO A 197 -6.06 -0.61 13.48
C PRO A 197 -6.02 -1.86 14.38
N GLY A 198 -4.92 -2.04 15.11
CA GLY A 198 -4.71 -3.24 15.91
C GLY A 198 -4.30 -4.48 15.13
N SER A 199 -4.19 -4.42 13.81
CA SER A 199 -3.64 -5.51 13.00
C SER A 199 -2.33 -5.10 12.33
N THR A 200 -1.40 -6.05 12.27
CA THR A 200 -0.09 -5.82 11.67
C THR A 200 -0.21 -5.80 10.14
N ALA A 201 0.20 -4.71 9.49
CA ALA A 201 0.21 -4.65 8.03
C ALA A 201 1.48 -5.33 7.47
N ASN A 202 1.30 -6.31 6.57
CA ASN A 202 2.42 -6.92 5.85
C ASN A 202 2.78 -6.08 4.62
N LEU A 203 3.85 -5.29 4.72
CA LEU A 203 4.36 -4.45 3.65
C LEU A 203 4.90 -5.25 2.46
N GLY A 204 5.26 -6.51 2.67
CA GLY A 204 5.67 -7.43 1.62
C GLY A 204 4.57 -7.65 0.58
N ALA A 205 3.30 -7.64 0.99
CA ALA A 205 2.16 -7.78 0.07
C ALA A 205 1.87 -6.48 -0.71
N ILE A 206 2.17 -5.32 -0.12
CA ILE A 206 1.74 -4.01 -0.64
C ILE A 206 2.65 -3.49 -1.76
N GLY A 207 3.94 -3.86 -1.74
CA GLY A 207 4.93 -3.42 -2.74
C GLY A 207 5.39 -1.98 -2.50
N THR A 208 6.31 -1.77 -1.55
CA THR A 208 6.72 -0.42 -1.12
C THR A 208 7.43 0.42 -2.19
N ASP A 209 7.79 -0.17 -3.33
CA ASP A 209 8.35 0.56 -4.48
C ASP A 209 7.34 1.52 -5.13
N LEU A 210 6.04 1.31 -4.92
CA LEU A 210 4.98 2.21 -5.36
C LEU A 210 4.92 3.52 -4.57
N PHE A 211 5.75 3.68 -3.53
CA PHE A 211 5.71 4.82 -2.63
C PHE A 211 6.86 5.79 -2.92
N ALA A 212 6.49 7.07 -3.13
CA ALA A 212 7.44 8.16 -3.31
C ALA A 212 8.19 8.48 -2.01
N GLY A 213 7.60 8.19 -0.85
CA GLY A 213 8.26 8.35 0.44
C GLY A 213 7.43 7.90 1.62
N SER A 214 7.94 8.13 2.81
CA SER A 214 7.27 7.85 4.08
C SER A 214 7.50 8.98 5.08
N SER A 215 6.71 8.95 6.15
CA SER A 215 6.80 9.85 7.30
C SER A 215 6.43 9.04 8.54
N VAL A 216 7.13 9.25 9.65
CA VAL A 216 6.91 8.53 10.90
C VAL A 216 6.39 9.51 11.95
N THR A 217 5.29 9.16 12.61
CA THR A 217 4.78 9.83 13.81
C THR A 217 4.76 8.84 14.97
N ARG A 218 5.21 9.26 16.15
CA ARG A 218 5.21 8.42 17.36
C ARG A 218 4.08 8.79 18.33
N SER A 219 3.31 9.84 18.00
CA SER A 219 2.17 10.22 18.82
C SER A 219 1.13 9.10 18.80
N PRO A 220 0.62 8.66 19.96
CA PRO A 220 -0.40 7.63 20.02
C PRO A 220 -1.64 8.03 19.23
N LEU A 221 -2.16 7.08 18.47
CA LEU A 221 -3.39 7.23 17.69
C LEU A 221 -4.44 6.23 18.21
N ALA A 222 -5.71 6.58 18.06
CA ALA A 222 -6.81 5.63 18.21
C ALA A 222 -6.56 4.42 17.28
N GLY A 223 -6.41 3.22 17.85
CA GLY A 223 -6.08 2.02 17.08
C GLY A 223 -4.60 1.71 16.90
N ALA A 224 -3.69 2.61 17.31
CA ALA A 224 -2.26 2.47 17.11
C ALA A 224 -1.47 3.26 18.16
N LEU A 225 -1.26 2.63 19.31
CA LEU A 225 -0.61 3.25 20.47
C LEU A 225 0.86 3.57 20.26
N GLY A 226 1.56 2.85 19.37
CA GLY A 226 2.95 3.10 19.03
C GLY A 226 3.15 4.25 18.04
N GLY A 227 2.06 4.85 17.55
CA GLY A 227 2.06 5.86 16.50
C GLY A 227 1.80 5.27 15.12
N GLY A 228 2.36 5.87 14.08
CA GLY A 228 2.14 5.38 12.72
C GLY A 228 3.16 5.81 11.69
N VAL A 229 3.21 5.04 10.61
CA VAL A 229 3.98 5.31 9.41
C VAL A 229 3.02 5.62 8.28
N ASN A 230 3.13 6.84 7.75
CA ASN A 230 2.35 7.27 6.60
C ASN A 230 3.23 7.28 5.34
N PHE A 231 2.91 6.38 4.43
CA PHE A 231 3.47 6.33 3.09
C PHE A 231 2.81 7.38 2.19
N ARG A 232 3.57 7.88 1.22
CA ARG A 232 3.12 8.90 0.26
C ARG A 232 3.21 8.35 -1.15
N THR A 233 2.13 8.49 -1.90
CA THR A 233 2.11 8.12 -3.31
C THR A 233 2.68 9.22 -4.19
N LEU A 234 3.05 8.85 -5.41
CA LEU A 234 3.38 9.80 -6.46
C LEU A 234 2.21 10.78 -6.69
N GLN A 235 2.49 12.07 -6.70
CA GLN A 235 1.47 13.13 -6.86
C GLN A 235 1.51 13.70 -8.26
N PRO A 236 0.36 14.04 -8.86
CA PRO A 236 0.32 14.80 -10.10
C PRO A 236 1.11 16.12 -10.01
N THR A 237 1.93 16.37 -11.03
CA THR A 237 2.76 17.56 -11.21
C THR A 237 2.11 18.49 -12.23
N GLN A 238 2.51 19.75 -12.28
CA GLN A 238 1.97 20.68 -13.28
C GLN A 238 2.49 20.33 -14.69
N ALA A 239 3.80 20.18 -14.83
CA ALA A 239 4.43 19.72 -16.07
C ALA A 239 4.49 18.19 -16.14
N LEU A 240 4.51 17.65 -17.37
CA LEU A 240 4.78 16.23 -17.60
C LEU A 240 6.22 15.92 -17.19
N GLN A 241 6.37 15.02 -16.24
CA GLN A 241 7.64 14.45 -15.79
C GLN A 241 7.56 12.94 -15.97
N VAL A 242 8.60 12.37 -16.58
CA VAL A 242 8.76 10.93 -16.74
C VAL A 242 10.02 10.52 -15.99
N ARG A 243 9.89 9.52 -15.14
CA ARG A 243 10.99 8.91 -14.41
C ARG A 243 11.10 7.45 -14.75
N ALA A 244 12.31 7.00 -15.06
CA ALA A 244 12.65 5.59 -15.14
C ALA A 244 13.79 5.31 -14.16
N SER A 245 13.70 4.24 -13.39
CA SER A 245 14.83 3.73 -12.62
C SER A 245 14.95 2.23 -12.75
N GLY A 246 16.17 1.75 -12.74
CA GLY A 246 16.55 0.34 -12.76
C GLY A 246 17.64 0.09 -11.74
N THR A 247 17.59 -1.03 -11.05
CA THR A 247 18.61 -1.51 -10.11
C THR A 247 18.88 -2.97 -10.42
N THR A 248 20.14 -3.38 -10.35
CA THR A 248 20.58 -4.77 -10.40
C THR A 248 21.65 -5.01 -9.34
N GLY A 249 21.73 -6.21 -8.78
CA GLY A 249 22.70 -6.54 -7.76
C GLY A 249 22.93 -8.04 -7.62
N THR A 250 23.77 -8.40 -6.65
CA THR A 250 24.05 -9.80 -6.28
C THR A 250 22.76 -10.56 -5.91
N PHE A 251 22.75 -11.88 -6.11
CA PHE A 251 21.56 -12.74 -5.94
C PHE A 251 20.40 -12.36 -6.87
N ASP A 252 20.74 -12.01 -8.12
CA ASP A 252 19.81 -11.60 -9.20
C ASP A 252 18.77 -10.57 -8.78
N ARG A 253 19.11 -9.77 -7.77
CA ARG A 253 18.24 -8.71 -7.28
C ARG A 253 18.11 -7.68 -8.38
N SER A 254 16.89 -7.45 -8.81
CA SER A 254 16.59 -6.51 -9.88
C SER A 254 15.30 -5.77 -9.55
N ASN A 255 15.29 -4.48 -9.82
CA ASN A 255 14.11 -3.65 -9.62
C ASN A 255 14.05 -2.63 -10.75
N TYR A 256 12.91 -2.46 -11.40
CA TYR A 256 12.70 -1.31 -12.25
C TYR A 256 11.37 -0.62 -11.92
N SER A 257 11.35 0.69 -12.12
CA SER A 257 10.17 1.50 -11.95
C SER A 257 10.06 2.53 -13.06
N LEU A 258 8.90 2.62 -13.67
CA LEU A 258 8.54 3.66 -14.64
C LEU A 258 7.40 4.48 -14.05
N ALA A 259 7.59 5.79 -13.96
CA ALA A 259 6.61 6.73 -13.45
C ALA A 259 6.41 7.89 -14.43
N ALA A 260 5.16 8.34 -14.57
CA ALA A 260 4.81 9.51 -15.35
C ALA A 260 3.79 10.34 -14.58
N THR A 261 4.06 11.63 -14.42
CA THR A 261 3.18 12.55 -13.69
C THR A 261 3.05 13.86 -14.45
N GLY A 262 1.88 14.49 -14.44
CA GLY A 262 1.65 15.76 -15.14
C GLY A 262 0.21 16.24 -14.98
N SER A 263 -0.09 17.41 -15.53
CA SER A 263 -1.46 17.96 -15.53
C SER A 263 -1.84 18.50 -16.90
N ILE A 264 -3.12 18.38 -17.24
CA ILE A 264 -3.74 18.97 -18.43
C ILE A 264 -4.92 19.82 -17.92
N GLY A 265 -4.72 21.14 -17.87
CA GLY A 265 -5.69 22.05 -17.24
C GLY A 265 -5.90 21.71 -15.76
N SER A 266 -7.15 21.54 -15.34
CA SER A 266 -7.50 21.19 -13.96
C SER A 266 -7.33 19.72 -13.60
N LEU A 267 -7.01 18.86 -14.58
CA LEU A 267 -6.82 17.42 -14.39
C LEU A 267 -5.33 17.09 -14.27
N GLY A 268 -4.90 16.72 -13.07
CA GLY A 268 -3.63 16.08 -12.78
C GLY A 268 -3.71 14.57 -12.90
N LEU A 269 -2.67 13.93 -13.44
CA LEU A 269 -2.48 12.50 -13.56
C LEU A 269 -1.10 12.08 -13.04
N ALA A 270 -1.04 10.96 -12.34
CA ALA A 270 0.19 10.26 -11.99
C ALA A 270 -0.01 8.76 -12.24
N LEU A 271 0.97 8.14 -12.88
CA LEU A 271 1.01 6.73 -13.23
C LEU A 271 2.36 6.18 -12.78
N GLN A 272 2.38 4.98 -12.23
CA GLN A 272 3.62 4.30 -11.90
C GLN A 272 3.45 2.80 -12.10
N HIS A 273 4.49 2.17 -12.60
CA HIS A 273 4.63 0.73 -12.74
C HIS A 273 5.96 0.32 -12.14
N THR A 274 5.98 -0.74 -11.34
CA THR A 274 7.17 -1.25 -10.66
C THR A 274 7.24 -2.76 -10.84
N TRP A 275 8.44 -3.29 -11.00
CA TRP A 275 8.71 -4.71 -10.89
C TRP A 275 9.98 -4.91 -10.08
N ARG A 276 9.94 -5.82 -9.13
CA ARG A 276 11.09 -6.22 -8.31
C ARG A 276 11.21 -7.74 -8.39
N GLY A 277 12.38 -8.24 -8.77
CA GLY A 277 12.79 -9.63 -8.64
C GLY A 277 13.93 -9.76 -7.64
N ALA A 278 13.97 -10.82 -6.85
CA ALA A 278 15.09 -11.12 -5.97
C ALA A 278 15.17 -12.62 -5.70
N ASN A 279 16.38 -13.15 -5.69
CA ASN A 279 16.65 -14.51 -5.27
C ASN A 279 17.12 -14.52 -3.81
N SER A 280 16.75 -15.57 -3.09
CA SER A 280 17.39 -15.93 -1.84
C SER A 280 18.86 -16.34 -2.11
N PRO A 281 19.79 -16.18 -1.17
CA PRO A 281 21.13 -16.76 -1.31
C PRO A 281 21.13 -18.28 -1.58
N LEU A 282 20.06 -18.96 -1.15
CA LEU A 282 19.85 -20.40 -1.32
C LEU A 282 19.26 -20.80 -2.68
N THR A 283 18.86 -19.84 -3.52
CA THR A 283 18.27 -20.13 -4.83
C THR A 283 19.29 -20.82 -5.75
N PHE A 284 18.87 -21.88 -6.43
CA PHE A 284 19.67 -22.76 -7.30
C PHE A 284 20.79 -23.53 -6.58
N GLN A 285 20.77 -23.58 -5.24
CA GLN A 285 21.66 -24.45 -4.50
C GLN A 285 21.07 -25.86 -4.42
N ASP A 286 21.91 -26.86 -4.70
CA ASP A 286 21.57 -28.28 -4.55
C ASP A 286 21.97 -28.74 -3.15
N TYR A 287 20.98 -28.97 -2.30
CA TYR A 287 21.17 -29.62 -0.99
C TYR A 287 20.00 -30.55 -0.69
N GLN A 288 20.17 -31.49 0.22
CA GLN A 288 19.08 -32.34 0.69
C GLN A 288 18.34 -31.62 1.82
N ASP A 289 17.02 -31.47 1.72
CA ASP A 289 16.21 -30.80 2.74
C ASP A 289 15.38 -31.79 3.58
N GLN A 290 14.56 -31.28 4.49
CA GLN A 290 13.65 -32.07 5.33
C GLN A 290 12.66 -32.93 4.54
N SER A 291 12.40 -32.61 3.28
CA SER A 291 11.56 -33.43 2.41
C SER A 291 12.22 -34.73 1.96
N GLY A 292 13.54 -34.86 2.15
CA GLY A 292 14.34 -36.01 1.75
C GLY A 292 14.94 -35.90 0.35
N LEU A 293 14.49 -34.91 -0.43
CA LEU A 293 14.90 -34.70 -1.81
C LEU A 293 16.15 -33.80 -1.88
N THR A 294 17.05 -34.11 -2.81
CA THR A 294 18.12 -33.19 -3.24
C THR A 294 17.73 -32.57 -4.58
N TYR A 295 17.53 -31.26 -4.61
CA TYR A 295 17.10 -30.54 -5.80
C TYR A 295 17.62 -29.10 -5.78
N PRO A 296 17.64 -28.41 -6.94
CA PRO A 296 17.97 -26.99 -6.98
C PRO A 296 16.86 -26.21 -6.29
N HIS A 297 17.16 -25.64 -5.13
CA HIS A 297 16.15 -24.97 -4.33
C HIS A 297 15.64 -23.71 -5.03
N GLU A 298 14.31 -23.59 -5.11
CA GLU A 298 13.63 -22.42 -5.65
C GLU A 298 13.50 -21.41 -4.51
N GLY A 299 13.95 -20.18 -4.70
CA GLY A 299 13.87 -19.11 -3.70
C GLY A 299 13.68 -17.74 -4.34
N GLU A 300 13.22 -17.76 -5.59
CA GLU A 300 12.92 -16.59 -6.37
C GLU A 300 11.67 -15.90 -5.83
N SER A 301 11.71 -14.57 -5.80
CA SER A 301 10.55 -13.76 -5.50
C SER A 301 10.41 -12.66 -6.53
N SER A 302 9.18 -12.38 -6.94
CA SER A 302 8.85 -11.27 -7.82
C SER A 302 7.66 -10.48 -7.29
N SER A 303 7.67 -9.17 -7.49
CA SER A 303 6.59 -8.27 -7.11
C SER A 303 6.36 -7.30 -8.25
N LEU A 304 5.13 -7.25 -8.77
CA LEU A 304 4.69 -6.35 -9.83
C LEU A 304 3.62 -5.41 -9.29
N GLY A 305 3.94 -4.12 -9.29
CA GLY A 305 3.08 -3.06 -8.79
C GLY A 305 2.60 -2.14 -9.91
N ASP A 306 1.34 -1.77 -9.87
CA ASP A 306 0.73 -0.75 -10.71
C ASP A 306 0.08 0.32 -9.82
N PHE A 307 0.19 1.58 -10.23
CA PHE A 307 -0.38 2.72 -9.54
C PHE A 307 -0.93 3.74 -10.53
N VAL A 308 -2.11 4.27 -10.23
CA VAL A 308 -2.71 5.40 -10.92
C VAL A 308 -3.34 6.35 -9.90
N LYS A 309 -3.13 7.64 -10.12
CA LYS A 309 -3.77 8.71 -9.38
C LYS A 309 -4.20 9.82 -10.31
N PHE A 310 -5.41 10.31 -10.12
CA PHE A 310 -5.90 11.51 -10.77
C PHE A 310 -6.33 12.53 -9.72
N ARG A 311 -6.24 13.81 -10.07
CA ARG A 311 -6.72 14.93 -9.27
C ARG A 311 -7.40 15.92 -10.19
N TYR A 312 -8.68 16.18 -9.97
CA TYR A 312 -9.46 17.14 -10.72
C TYR A 312 -9.82 18.32 -9.81
N ARG A 313 -9.49 19.54 -10.23
CA ARG A 313 -9.94 20.77 -9.57
C ARG A 313 -11.25 21.23 -10.23
N LEU A 314 -12.29 21.47 -9.44
CA LEU A 314 -13.53 22.07 -9.93
C LEU A 314 -13.28 23.54 -10.30
N GLY A 315 -14.13 24.10 -11.16
CA GLY A 315 -13.97 25.47 -11.68
C GLY A 315 -14.05 26.58 -10.63
N ASP A 316 -14.43 26.25 -9.38
CA ASP A 316 -14.41 27.17 -8.24
C ASP A 316 -13.02 27.27 -7.56
N GLU A 317 -12.05 26.45 -7.97
CA GLU A 317 -10.72 26.25 -7.36
C GLU A 317 -10.72 25.83 -5.88
N ARG A 318 -11.89 25.74 -5.25
CA ARG A 318 -12.06 25.45 -3.82
C ARG A 318 -12.29 23.98 -3.56
N THR A 319 -12.76 23.25 -4.56
CA THR A 319 -13.04 21.82 -4.45
C THR A 319 -12.12 21.02 -5.35
N THR A 320 -11.45 20.03 -4.76
CA THR A 320 -10.60 19.09 -5.47
C THR A 320 -11.07 17.66 -5.23
N ILE A 321 -11.22 16.91 -6.31
CA ILE A 321 -11.57 15.49 -6.29
C ILE A 321 -10.32 14.73 -6.73
N SER A 322 -9.81 13.82 -5.92
CA SER A 322 -8.74 12.90 -6.32
C SER A 322 -9.17 11.46 -6.20
N GLY A 323 -8.67 10.60 -7.07
CA GLY A 323 -8.81 9.16 -6.96
C GLY A 323 -7.47 8.49 -7.17
N THR A 324 -7.20 7.48 -6.38
CA THR A 324 -5.98 6.68 -6.38
C THR A 324 -6.38 5.22 -6.44
N ALA A 325 -5.71 4.43 -7.26
CA ALA A 325 -5.82 2.99 -7.26
C ALA A 325 -4.42 2.39 -7.46
N LEU A 326 -4.13 1.34 -6.71
CA LEU A 326 -2.90 0.59 -6.84
C LEU A 326 -3.19 -0.91 -6.71
N SER A 327 -2.35 -1.71 -7.32
CA SER A 327 -2.35 -3.16 -7.15
C SER A 327 -0.93 -3.67 -7.15
N ASN A 328 -0.65 -4.67 -6.33
CA ASN A 328 0.62 -5.37 -6.30
C ASN A 328 0.35 -6.88 -6.40
N ASN A 329 0.98 -7.55 -7.35
CA ASN A 329 1.00 -9.01 -7.43
C ASN A 329 2.38 -9.46 -6.98
N ARG A 330 2.44 -10.32 -5.97
CA ARG A 330 3.65 -10.96 -5.49
C ARG A 330 3.60 -12.44 -5.84
N ASP A 331 4.73 -12.96 -6.24
CA ASP A 331 4.97 -14.38 -6.43
C ASP A 331 6.28 -14.72 -5.72
N ALA A 332 6.33 -15.80 -4.97
CA ALA A 332 7.54 -16.22 -4.26
C ALA A 332 7.57 -17.72 -4.16
N HIS A 333 8.67 -18.33 -4.56
CA HIS A 333 8.87 -19.76 -4.34
C HIS A 333 9.09 -20.02 -2.84
N ALA A 334 8.51 -21.12 -2.36
CA ALA A 334 8.64 -21.50 -0.98
C ALA A 334 10.05 -22.04 -0.75
N ILE A 335 10.82 -21.33 0.08
CA ILE A 335 12.11 -21.77 0.57
C ILE A 335 12.15 -21.59 2.07
N CYS A 336 12.72 -22.57 2.76
CA CYS A 336 12.90 -22.52 4.18
C CYS A 336 14.39 -22.35 4.47
N ALA A 337 14.75 -21.17 4.98
CA ALA A 337 16.14 -20.80 5.23
C ALA A 337 16.56 -21.08 6.68
N ARG A 338 16.34 -22.32 7.17
CA ARG A 338 16.77 -22.74 8.52
C ARG A 338 17.49 -24.07 8.46
N ASP A 339 18.53 -24.20 9.26
CA ASP A 339 19.35 -25.41 9.41
C ASP A 339 19.62 -25.63 10.90
N VAL A 340 18.59 -26.13 11.59
CA VAL A 340 18.56 -26.45 13.03
C VAL A 340 18.03 -27.87 13.28
N THR A 341 18.02 -28.68 12.22
CA THR A 341 17.58 -30.07 12.20
C THR A 341 18.67 -30.95 11.58
N LEU A 342 18.42 -32.26 11.38
CA LEU A 342 19.41 -33.15 10.75
C LEU A 342 19.70 -32.78 9.29
N LEU A 343 18.70 -32.28 8.58
CA LEU A 343 18.81 -31.65 7.27
C LEU A 343 18.23 -30.24 7.33
N PRO A 344 18.66 -29.29 6.47
CA PRO A 344 18.02 -27.99 6.35
C PRO A 344 16.51 -28.11 6.14
N CYS A 345 15.74 -27.16 6.68
CA CYS A 345 14.30 -27.18 6.48
C CYS A 345 13.94 -26.99 5.02
N GLY A 346 12.87 -27.65 4.62
CA GLY A 346 12.37 -27.59 3.26
C GLY A 346 11.21 -28.56 3.07
N ILE A 347 10.49 -28.34 1.98
CA ILE A 347 9.21 -28.98 1.70
C ILE A 347 9.19 -29.61 0.30
N GLY A 348 10.34 -29.67 -0.39
CA GLY A 348 10.44 -30.16 -1.76
C GLY A 348 10.17 -29.09 -2.83
N PRO A 349 10.34 -29.45 -4.11
CA PRO A 349 10.30 -28.50 -5.24
C PRO A 349 8.88 -28.09 -5.63
N GLY A 350 8.76 -26.92 -6.30
CA GLY A 350 7.52 -26.50 -6.95
C GLY A 350 6.42 -26.01 -5.99
N ASN A 351 6.80 -25.56 -4.80
CA ASN A 351 5.89 -24.94 -3.83
C ASN A 351 5.98 -23.41 -3.93
N GLN A 352 4.84 -22.71 -3.86
CA GLN A 352 4.75 -21.29 -4.20
C GLN A 352 3.80 -20.52 -3.30
N ASN A 353 4.12 -19.24 -3.08
CA ASN A 353 3.31 -18.27 -2.37
C ASN A 353 2.91 -17.14 -3.31
N PHE A 354 1.62 -17.07 -3.61
CA PHE A 354 1.06 -16.06 -4.48
C PHE A 354 0.25 -15.01 -3.69
N GLY A 355 0.59 -13.74 -3.85
CA GLY A 355 -0.09 -12.62 -3.20
C GLY A 355 -0.70 -11.64 -4.20
N ARG A 356 -1.92 -11.17 -3.95
CA ARG A 356 -2.50 -9.99 -4.61
C ARG A 356 -2.94 -8.99 -3.57
N PHE A 357 -2.36 -7.80 -3.64
CA PHE A 357 -2.83 -6.64 -2.93
C PHE A 357 -3.50 -5.67 -3.91
N GLY A 358 -4.61 -5.08 -3.50
CA GLY A 358 -5.31 -4.05 -4.25
C GLY A 358 -5.84 -3.01 -3.28
N PHE A 359 -5.55 -1.75 -3.58
CA PHE A 359 -5.99 -0.64 -2.74
C PHE A 359 -6.47 0.50 -3.61
N ALA A 360 -7.64 1.04 -3.31
CA ALA A 360 -8.18 2.18 -4.03
C ALA A 360 -8.82 3.14 -3.05
N TYR A 361 -8.64 4.43 -3.30
CA TYR A 361 -9.43 5.44 -2.61
C TYR A 361 -9.79 6.64 -3.49
N ALA A 362 -10.92 7.30 -3.20
CA ALA A 362 -11.24 8.63 -3.71
C ALA A 362 -11.16 9.66 -2.58
N THR A 363 -11.10 10.94 -2.89
CA THR A 363 -11.04 12.02 -1.90
C THR A 363 -11.65 13.26 -2.47
N VAL A 364 -12.55 13.87 -1.72
CA VAL A 364 -13.13 15.17 -1.99
C VAL A 364 -12.66 16.11 -0.89
N GLN A 365 -11.80 17.04 -1.26
CA GLN A 365 -11.39 18.13 -0.39
C GLN A 365 -12.10 19.40 -0.86
N SER A 366 -12.75 20.12 0.04
CA SER A 366 -13.46 21.36 -0.28
C SER A 366 -13.21 22.43 0.77
N LEU A 367 -13.25 23.70 0.35
CA LEU A 367 -13.27 24.86 1.24
C LEU A 367 -14.66 25.50 1.17
N VAL A 368 -15.50 25.20 2.15
CA VAL A 368 -16.85 25.77 2.28
C VAL A 368 -16.82 26.92 3.27
N GLY A 369 -16.78 28.15 2.76
CA GLY A 369 -16.57 29.34 3.58
C GLY A 369 -15.17 29.33 4.20
N THR A 370 -15.10 29.25 5.54
CA THR A 370 -13.85 29.12 6.31
C THR A 370 -13.58 27.67 6.76
N VAL A 371 -14.49 26.74 6.47
CA VAL A 371 -14.37 25.34 6.86
C VAL A 371 -13.68 24.57 5.75
N THR A 372 -12.55 23.95 6.07
CA THR A 372 -11.90 22.98 5.19
C THR A 372 -12.48 21.61 5.50
N THR A 373 -13.05 20.94 4.49
CA THR A 373 -13.55 19.58 4.62
C THR A 373 -12.73 18.65 3.75
N ASN A 374 -12.51 17.44 4.26
CA ASN A 374 -11.90 16.34 3.56
C ASN A 374 -12.80 15.12 3.79
N PHE A 375 -13.25 14.50 2.72
CA PHE A 375 -13.99 13.26 2.75
C PHE A 375 -13.30 12.31 1.79
N SER A 376 -12.70 11.26 2.31
CA SER A 376 -12.03 10.28 1.47
C SER A 376 -12.87 9.03 1.35
N ALA A 377 -12.55 8.14 0.41
CA ALA A 377 -13.29 6.95 0.02
C ALA A 377 -12.49 5.66 -0.14
N TYR A 378 -12.43 4.61 0.72
CA TYR A 378 -11.45 3.51 0.48
C TYR A 378 -11.95 2.05 0.52
N GLU A 379 -11.19 1.22 -0.22
CA GLU A 379 -11.19 -0.24 -0.18
C GLU A 379 -9.73 -0.74 -0.24
N SER A 380 -9.38 -1.66 0.66
CA SER A 380 -8.13 -2.42 0.68
C SER A 380 -8.49 -3.91 0.60
N SER A 381 -7.84 -4.64 -0.29
CA SER A 381 -8.04 -6.08 -0.43
C SER A 381 -6.68 -6.77 -0.54
N SER A 382 -6.50 -7.83 0.22
CA SER A 382 -5.36 -8.72 0.12
C SER A 382 -5.87 -10.14 -0.08
N ARG A 383 -5.23 -10.91 -0.96
CA ARG A 383 -5.42 -12.35 -1.08
C ARG A 383 -4.07 -12.99 -1.21
N GLN A 384 -3.71 -13.80 -0.24
CA GLN A 384 -2.50 -14.62 -0.24
C GLN A 384 -2.91 -16.08 -0.36
N THR A 385 -2.29 -16.80 -1.26
CA THR A 385 -2.44 -18.24 -1.43
C THR A 385 -1.06 -18.85 -1.20
N THR A 386 -0.99 -19.72 -0.21
CA THR A 386 0.16 -20.59 0.03
C THR A 386 -0.17 -21.91 -0.62
N ASP A 387 0.54 -22.22 -1.70
CA ASP A 387 0.40 -23.41 -2.53
C ASP A 387 1.60 -24.32 -2.30
N ASP A 388 1.52 -25.09 -1.22
CA ASP A 388 2.44 -26.18 -0.93
C ASP A 388 1.83 -27.50 -1.42
N GLY A 389 1.17 -27.47 -2.59
CA GLY A 389 0.53 -28.64 -3.20
C GLY A 389 1.52 -29.74 -3.62
N ASN A 390 2.82 -29.40 -3.72
CA ASN A 390 3.92 -30.31 -3.97
C ASN A 390 4.77 -30.52 -2.70
N ARG A 391 4.18 -30.38 -1.51
CA ARG A 391 4.91 -30.62 -0.26
C ARG A 391 5.22 -32.10 -0.08
N TYR A 392 6.49 -32.41 0.10
CA TYR A 392 6.97 -33.75 0.42
C TYR A 392 7.34 -33.87 1.90
N VAL A 393 6.96 -34.99 2.51
CA VAL A 393 7.28 -35.34 3.89
C VAL A 393 7.83 -36.77 3.90
N LEU A 394 8.91 -37.00 4.64
CA LEU A 394 9.43 -38.36 4.85
C LEU A 394 8.64 -39.05 5.96
N GLN A 395 7.92 -40.12 5.61
CA GLN A 395 7.10 -40.87 6.58
C GLN A 395 7.75 -42.20 6.96
N ALA A 396 7.63 -42.58 8.25
CA ALA A 396 8.15 -43.83 8.77
C ALA A 396 7.36 -45.07 8.30
N PRO A 397 8.02 -46.20 8.03
CA PRO A 397 7.34 -47.46 7.72
C PRO A 397 6.42 -47.90 8.86
N GLY A 398 5.14 -48.14 8.56
CA GLY A 398 4.16 -48.68 9.51
C GLY A 398 3.38 -47.63 10.33
N ASP A 399 3.75 -46.35 10.23
CA ASP A 399 3.05 -45.27 10.94
C ASP A 399 1.86 -44.70 10.17
N LEU A 400 1.48 -45.24 8.99
CA LEU A 400 0.38 -44.74 8.14
C LEU A 400 -0.93 -44.58 8.94
N PRO A 401 -1.27 -43.37 9.41
CA PRO A 401 -2.59 -43.07 9.90
C PRO A 401 -3.42 -42.84 8.63
N SER A 402 -4.72 -43.12 8.68
CA SER A 402 -5.63 -42.93 7.54
C SER A 402 -5.87 -41.43 7.24
N PHE A 403 -4.81 -40.66 6.97
CA PHE A 403 -4.83 -39.22 6.72
C PHE A 403 -5.29 -38.85 5.30
N GLY A 404 -5.41 -39.84 4.41
CA GLY A 404 -6.09 -39.62 3.14
C GLY A 404 -7.58 -39.38 3.35
N PRO A 405 -8.22 -38.39 2.67
CA PRO A 405 -9.67 -38.40 2.50
C PRO A 405 -10.14 -39.82 2.12
N PRO A 406 -11.26 -40.30 2.67
CA PRO A 406 -11.73 -41.67 2.44
C PRO A 406 -11.82 -41.94 0.93
N GLY A 407 -10.92 -42.80 0.42
CA GLY A 407 -10.85 -43.17 -1.00
C GLY A 407 -9.50 -42.97 -1.71
N LEU A 408 -8.49 -42.35 -1.08
CA LEU A 408 -7.12 -42.41 -1.62
C LEU A 408 -6.50 -43.78 -1.32
N PRO A 409 -5.91 -44.48 -2.31
CA PRO A 409 -5.26 -45.75 -2.10
C PRO A 409 -4.14 -45.58 -1.07
N THR A 410 -4.07 -46.50 -0.10
CA THR A 410 -3.06 -46.60 0.98
C THR A 410 -1.61 -46.72 0.49
N ASP A 411 -1.42 -46.76 -0.83
CA ASP A 411 -0.18 -47.09 -1.51
C ASP A 411 0.41 -45.84 -2.21
N ALA A 412 -0.15 -44.65 -1.95
CA ALA A 412 0.27 -43.39 -2.57
C ALA A 412 1.68 -42.94 -2.12
N CYS A 413 2.10 -43.36 -0.93
CA CYS A 413 3.51 -43.30 -0.54
C CYS A 413 4.16 -44.59 -1.06
N GLY A 414 5.07 -44.51 -2.03
CA GLY A 414 5.81 -45.67 -2.55
C GLY A 414 6.73 -46.39 -1.53
N ALA A 415 6.51 -46.17 -0.23
CA ALA A 415 7.22 -46.83 0.86
C ALA A 415 6.89 -48.33 0.86
N THR A 416 7.90 -49.14 0.59
CA THR A 416 7.84 -50.56 0.97
C THR A 416 7.97 -50.66 2.50
N ALA A 417 7.46 -51.74 3.11
CA ALA A 417 7.37 -51.89 4.57
C ALA A 417 8.69 -51.77 5.37
N THR A 418 9.83 -51.55 4.71
CA THR A 418 11.16 -51.46 5.29
C THR A 418 11.88 -50.12 5.07
N ASP A 419 11.43 -49.27 4.14
CA ASP A 419 12.14 -48.03 3.76
C ASP A 419 11.26 -46.79 3.91
N TYR A 420 11.84 -45.69 4.41
CA TYR A 420 11.18 -44.39 4.43
C TYR A 420 10.86 -43.95 3.00
N GLY A 421 9.60 -43.62 2.74
CA GLY A 421 9.16 -43.10 1.45
C GLY A 421 8.84 -41.61 1.54
N GLU A 422 9.16 -40.89 0.47
CA GLU A 422 8.68 -39.53 0.23
C GLU A 422 7.17 -39.59 0.00
N CYS A 423 6.41 -38.92 0.87
CA CYS A 423 4.96 -38.83 0.79
C CYS A 423 4.56 -37.41 0.39
N LEU A 424 3.70 -37.30 -0.62
CA LEU A 424 3.05 -36.04 -0.95
C LEU A 424 2.00 -35.72 0.11
N ASP A 425 2.19 -34.62 0.83
CA ASP A 425 1.26 -34.14 1.87
C ASP A 425 0.89 -32.68 1.59
N PRO A 426 -0.02 -32.43 0.64
CA PRO A 426 -0.29 -31.09 0.13
C PRO A 426 -0.88 -30.18 1.22
N SER A 427 -0.28 -29.01 1.41
CA SER A 427 -0.88 -27.92 2.19
C SER A 427 -1.20 -26.75 1.28
N LEU A 428 -2.46 -26.35 1.25
CA LEU A 428 -2.94 -25.27 0.40
C LEU A 428 -3.89 -24.41 1.21
N ALA A 429 -3.51 -23.17 1.46
CA ALA A 429 -4.34 -22.22 2.20
C ALA A 429 -4.55 -20.95 1.40
N THR A 430 -5.76 -20.39 1.45
CA THR A 430 -6.03 -19.04 0.98
C THR A 430 -6.44 -18.16 2.14
N ASN A 431 -5.64 -17.13 2.39
CA ASN A 431 -5.93 -16.05 3.33
C ASN A 431 -6.37 -14.82 2.55
N SER A 432 -7.51 -14.24 2.89
CA SER A 432 -8.00 -13.03 2.26
C SER A 432 -8.49 -12.01 3.28
N THR A 433 -8.12 -10.76 3.05
CA THR A 433 -8.53 -9.62 3.86
C THR A 433 -9.23 -8.62 2.96
N LEU A 434 -10.39 -8.13 3.35
CA LEU A 434 -11.12 -7.05 2.69
C LEU A 434 -11.50 -5.99 3.71
N THR A 435 -10.87 -4.81 3.61
CA THR A 435 -11.19 -3.64 4.44
C THR A 435 -11.83 -2.54 3.61
N ARG A 436 -12.92 -1.97 4.10
CA ARG A 436 -13.62 -0.82 3.50
C ARG A 436 -13.99 0.14 4.60
N GLY A 437 -13.82 1.44 4.40
CA GLY A 437 -14.21 2.42 5.42
C GLY A 437 -14.50 3.79 4.86
N VAL A 438 -14.98 4.74 5.72
CA VAL A 438 -15.37 6.21 5.68
C VAL A 438 -15.02 7.02 6.91
N ALA A 439 -14.67 8.28 6.85
CA ALA A 439 -13.46 8.77 6.29
C ALA A 439 -13.44 10.28 6.10
N TYR A 440 -13.47 11.03 7.19
CA TYR A 440 -13.74 12.45 7.12
C TYR A 440 -12.89 13.25 8.09
N ASN A 441 -12.63 14.50 7.70
CA ASN A 441 -12.07 15.53 8.55
C ASN A 441 -12.63 16.88 8.15
N ALA A 442 -13.05 17.69 9.11
CA ALA A 442 -13.50 19.06 8.92
C ALA A 442 -12.77 19.95 9.91
N SER A 443 -12.20 21.05 9.45
CA SER A 443 -11.50 22.00 10.32
C SER A 443 -11.90 23.44 10.03
N ILE A 444 -12.10 24.22 11.07
CA ILE A 444 -12.38 25.66 11.01
C ILE A 444 -11.32 26.42 11.81
N ALA A 445 -10.76 27.45 11.18
CA ALA A 445 -9.87 28.39 11.86
C ALA A 445 -10.66 29.65 12.26
N GLN A 446 -10.74 29.91 13.57
CA GLN A 446 -11.42 31.09 14.12
C GLN A 446 -10.52 31.77 15.15
N GLY A 447 -10.00 32.95 14.80
CA GLY A 447 -9.06 33.68 15.65
C GLY A 447 -7.77 32.90 15.89
N ARG A 448 -7.50 32.58 17.16
CA ARG A 448 -6.33 31.79 17.60
C ARG A 448 -6.63 30.29 17.71
N HIS A 449 -7.84 29.86 17.39
CA HIS A 449 -8.28 28.48 17.47
C HIS A 449 -8.35 27.85 16.09
N THR A 450 -8.02 26.56 16.00
CA THR A 450 -8.28 25.73 14.82
C THR A 450 -8.92 24.46 15.32
N ILE A 451 -10.25 24.43 15.25
CA ILE A 451 -11.06 23.30 15.72
C ILE A 451 -11.18 22.33 14.56
N ALA A 452 -10.83 21.07 14.79
CA ALA A 452 -10.94 19.99 13.82
C ALA A 452 -11.77 18.84 14.39
N LEU A 453 -12.73 18.38 13.59
CA LEU A 453 -13.52 17.19 13.80
C LEU A 453 -13.18 16.18 12.69
N GLY A 454 -12.66 15.03 13.04
CA GLY A 454 -12.40 13.95 12.11
C GLY A 454 -12.89 12.60 12.64
N GLY A 455 -12.82 11.56 11.80
CA GLY A 455 -13.22 10.24 12.25
C GLY A 455 -13.14 9.15 11.18
N ASN A 456 -12.91 7.93 11.69
CA ASN A 456 -12.71 6.60 11.12
C ASN A 456 -13.84 5.57 11.17
N THR A 457 -14.66 5.30 10.15
CA THR A 457 -15.57 4.15 10.13
C THR A 457 -15.03 3.10 9.18
N TYR A 458 -14.88 1.84 9.57
CA TYR A 458 -14.51 0.79 8.63
C TYR A 458 -15.09 -0.56 9.04
N GLY A 459 -15.23 -1.44 8.05
CA GLY A 459 -15.44 -2.86 8.20
C GLY A 459 -14.28 -3.61 7.57
N SER A 460 -13.74 -4.58 8.28
CA SER A 460 -12.71 -5.51 7.81
C SER A 460 -13.25 -6.93 7.89
N LEU A 461 -12.94 -7.71 6.87
CA LEU A 461 -13.27 -9.12 6.78
C LEU A 461 -11.98 -9.89 6.50
N ASP A 462 -11.60 -10.74 7.45
CA ASP A 462 -10.50 -11.68 7.31
C ASP A 462 -11.08 -13.08 7.14
N ASP A 463 -10.64 -13.81 6.13
CA ASP A 463 -11.13 -15.13 5.78
C ASP A 463 -9.93 -16.03 5.48
N SER A 464 -9.78 -17.11 6.24
CA SER A 464 -8.76 -18.14 6.04
C SER A 464 -9.47 -19.44 5.66
N GLN A 465 -9.11 -19.98 4.51
CA GLN A 465 -9.69 -21.18 3.95
C GLN A 465 -8.55 -22.17 3.65
N PRO A 466 -8.28 -23.14 4.54
CA PRO A 466 -7.49 -24.30 4.19
C PRO A 466 -8.26 -25.10 3.12
N ILE A 467 -7.64 -25.32 1.97
CA ILE A 467 -8.17 -26.04 0.82
C ILE A 467 -7.69 -27.50 0.85
N ALA A 468 -6.42 -27.70 1.20
CA ALA A 468 -5.80 -28.99 1.49
C ALA A 468 -4.83 -28.78 2.67
N GLY A 469 -4.61 -29.80 3.48
CA GLY A 469 -3.71 -29.71 4.63
C GLY A 469 -4.30 -30.34 5.88
N SER A 470 -3.73 -29.98 7.03
CA SER A 470 -3.99 -30.63 8.29
C SER A 470 -5.45 -30.50 8.77
N ARG A 471 -5.99 -31.58 9.34
CA ARG A 471 -7.31 -31.59 10.02
C ARG A 471 -7.42 -30.62 11.20
N PHE A 472 -6.29 -30.09 11.67
CA PHE A 472 -6.23 -29.15 12.78
C PHE A 472 -6.43 -27.70 12.34
N GLU A 473 -6.28 -27.42 11.04
CA GLU A 473 -6.56 -26.12 10.45
C GLU A 473 -8.05 -26.01 10.15
N VAL A 474 -8.71 -25.06 10.81
CA VAL A 474 -10.16 -24.87 10.67
C VAL A 474 -10.40 -23.59 9.89
N PRO A 475 -11.21 -23.62 8.81
CA PRO A 475 -11.60 -22.41 8.12
C PRO A 475 -12.23 -21.42 9.10
N TYR A 476 -11.77 -20.17 9.07
CA TYR A 476 -12.33 -19.13 9.91
C TYR A 476 -12.59 -17.86 9.12
N ARG A 477 -13.61 -17.15 9.56
CA ARG A 477 -14.01 -15.86 9.02
C ARG A 477 -14.24 -14.90 10.16
N ASN A 478 -13.44 -13.85 10.22
CA ASN A 478 -13.56 -12.78 11.19
C ASN A 478 -14.08 -11.51 10.52
N ALA A 479 -15.04 -10.85 11.16
CA ALA A 479 -15.61 -9.61 10.69
C ALA A 479 -15.54 -8.57 11.81
N ILE A 480 -14.80 -7.50 11.58
CA ILE A 480 -14.62 -6.42 12.54
C ILE A 480 -15.18 -5.15 11.91
N SER A 481 -15.95 -4.38 12.67
CA SER A 481 -16.23 -2.99 12.31
C SER A 481 -15.82 -2.07 13.44
N SER A 482 -15.24 -0.93 13.08
CA SER A 482 -14.84 0.08 14.05
C SER A 482 -15.20 1.47 13.54
N THR A 483 -15.66 2.31 14.45
CA THR A 483 -16.01 3.70 14.21
C THR A 483 -15.26 4.59 15.18
N SER A 484 -14.50 5.57 14.71
CA SER A 484 -13.83 6.57 15.51
C SER A 484 -14.29 7.99 15.19
N TYR A 485 -14.29 8.82 16.21
CA TYR A 485 -14.56 10.25 16.17
C TYR A 485 -13.44 10.94 16.92
N THR A 486 -12.90 12.04 16.42
CA THR A 486 -11.85 12.82 17.06
C THR A 486 -12.21 14.30 16.95
N LEU A 487 -12.28 14.97 18.09
CA LEU A 487 -12.40 16.41 18.21
C LEU A 487 -11.08 16.94 18.77
N SER A 488 -10.48 17.92 18.09
CA SER A 488 -9.26 18.58 18.53
C SER A 488 -9.37 20.08 18.34
N ASP A 489 -8.66 20.85 19.17
CA ASP A 489 -8.52 22.29 18.99
C ASP A 489 -7.04 22.67 19.07
N THR A 490 -6.53 23.40 18.08
CA THR A 490 -5.19 23.97 18.11
C THR A 490 -5.28 25.44 18.53
N ILE A 491 -4.88 25.73 19.76
CA ILE A 491 -4.98 27.04 20.40
C ILE A 491 -3.61 27.72 20.35
N LYS A 492 -3.44 28.72 19.50
CA LYS A 492 -2.26 29.60 19.48
C LYS A 492 -2.35 30.62 20.60
N SER A 493 -1.99 30.22 21.82
CA SER A 493 -1.99 31.12 23.00
C SER A 493 -1.18 32.40 22.73
N ASN A 494 -0.03 32.26 22.05
CA ASN A 494 0.73 33.36 21.45
C ASN A 494 1.56 32.86 20.25
N ASP A 495 2.43 33.69 19.69
CA ASP A 495 3.26 33.34 18.51
C ASP A 495 4.28 32.22 18.79
N ARG A 496 4.54 31.91 20.07
CA ARG A 496 5.53 30.94 20.54
C ARG A 496 4.91 29.74 21.25
N LEU A 497 3.64 29.79 21.66
CA LEU A 497 2.99 28.72 22.41
C LEU A 497 1.70 28.29 21.74
N THR A 498 1.65 27.01 21.37
CA THR A 498 0.46 26.35 20.85
C THR A 498 0.03 25.25 21.81
N LEU A 499 -1.24 25.20 22.16
CA LEU A 499 -1.85 24.14 22.98
C LEU A 499 -2.79 23.32 22.08
N GLN A 500 -2.89 22.02 22.35
CA GLN A 500 -3.64 21.09 21.51
C GLN A 500 -4.40 20.05 22.36
N PRO A 501 -5.50 20.43 23.04
CA PRO A 501 -6.43 19.46 23.59
C PRO A 501 -7.10 18.66 22.46
N HIS A 502 -7.31 17.38 22.71
CA HIS A 502 -8.12 16.52 21.85
C HIS A 502 -8.83 15.44 22.64
N VAL A 503 -9.94 14.97 22.10
CA VAL A 503 -10.69 13.81 22.59
C VAL A 503 -11.11 12.98 21.39
N SER A 504 -10.99 11.67 21.54
CA SER A 504 -11.43 10.70 20.56
C SER A 504 -12.25 9.61 21.22
N LEU A 505 -13.23 9.13 20.48
CA LEU A 505 -14.10 8.02 20.84
C LEU A 505 -13.95 6.98 19.76
N VAL A 506 -13.73 5.72 20.13
CA VAL A 506 -13.63 4.59 19.20
C VAL A 506 -14.62 3.53 19.67
N ASN A 507 -15.41 2.99 18.77
CA ASN A 507 -16.32 1.89 19.05
C ASN A 507 -16.02 0.76 18.09
N THR A 508 -15.60 -0.39 18.60
CA THR A 508 -15.27 -1.57 17.81
C THR A 508 -16.19 -2.72 18.19
N THR A 509 -16.75 -3.41 17.20
CA THR A 509 -17.56 -4.61 17.43
C THR A 509 -16.77 -5.61 18.26
N THR A 510 -17.41 -6.28 19.23
CA THR A 510 -16.83 -7.21 20.22
C THR A 510 -16.01 -6.57 21.36
N LEU A 511 -15.31 -5.47 21.12
CA LEU A 511 -14.45 -4.81 22.13
C LEU A 511 -15.13 -3.67 22.90
N GLY A 512 -16.21 -3.11 22.33
CA GLY A 512 -17.00 -2.03 22.92
C GLY A 512 -16.46 -0.64 22.57
N THR A 513 -16.85 0.34 23.39
CA THR A 513 -16.47 1.75 23.22
C THR A 513 -15.30 2.12 24.12
N SER A 514 -14.30 2.76 23.53
CA SER A 514 -13.14 3.37 24.17
C SER A 514 -13.14 4.88 23.97
N ALA A 515 -12.63 5.61 24.96
CA ALA A 515 -12.37 7.04 24.88
C ALA A 515 -10.88 7.26 25.09
N LEU A 516 -10.28 8.15 24.29
CA LEU A 516 -8.91 8.61 24.43
C LEU A 516 -8.93 10.14 24.45
N ALA A 517 -8.46 10.74 25.53
CA ALA A 517 -8.29 12.18 25.65
C ALA A 517 -6.81 12.50 25.76
N GLY A 518 -6.40 13.63 25.20
CA GLY A 518 -5.02 14.06 25.28
C GLY A 518 -4.87 15.57 25.24
N PHE A 519 -3.70 16.01 25.66
CA PHE A 519 -3.32 17.40 25.68
C PHE A 519 -1.88 17.52 25.20
N GLY A 520 -1.68 18.26 24.11
CA GLY A 520 -0.36 18.63 23.61
C GLY A 520 -0.03 20.10 23.88
N ALA A 521 1.23 20.43 24.01
CA ALA A 521 1.74 21.79 24.00
C ALA A 521 3.05 21.85 23.19
N THR A 522 3.18 22.86 22.34
CA THR A 522 4.40 23.16 21.60
C THR A 522 4.84 24.58 21.93
N TRP A 523 6.07 24.72 22.43
CA TRP A 523 6.66 25.98 22.86
C TRP A 523 7.95 26.27 22.09
N GLN A 524 8.00 27.44 21.45
CA GLN A 524 9.15 27.94 20.70
C GLN A 524 9.71 29.20 21.39
N PRO A 525 10.44 29.07 22.52
CA PRO A 525 10.95 30.22 23.25
C PRO A 525 11.84 31.12 22.38
N GLN A 526 12.60 30.49 21.49
CA GLN A 526 13.46 31.11 20.49
C GLN A 526 13.16 30.51 19.12
N ALA A 527 13.55 31.19 18.05
CA ALA A 527 13.38 30.65 16.69
C ALA A 527 14.22 29.38 16.42
N ALA A 528 15.27 29.15 17.21
CA ALA A 528 16.13 27.98 17.12
C ALA A 528 15.60 26.78 17.90
N ASP A 529 14.80 27.00 18.95
CA ASP A 529 14.38 25.96 19.89
C ASP A 529 12.88 25.70 19.80
N SER A 530 12.50 24.43 19.72
CA SER A 530 11.11 23.98 19.82
C SER A 530 11.02 22.86 20.84
N PHE A 531 10.19 23.03 21.85
CA PHE A 531 9.82 22.02 22.82
C PHE A 531 8.41 21.56 22.51
N SER A 532 8.16 20.26 22.57
CA SER A 532 6.80 19.71 22.57
C SER A 532 6.61 18.78 23.77
N ALA A 533 5.40 18.74 24.31
CA ALA A 533 5.00 17.78 25.32
C ALA A 533 3.56 17.36 25.04
N SER A 534 3.25 16.07 25.17
CA SER A 534 1.89 15.57 25.11
C SER A 534 1.63 14.53 26.19
N ILE A 535 0.44 14.55 26.74
CA ILE A 535 -0.10 13.50 27.59
C ILE A 535 -1.36 12.95 26.94
N ASN A 536 -1.47 11.64 26.76
CA ASN A 536 -2.69 11.00 26.25
C ASN A 536 -3.10 9.88 27.20
N VAL A 537 -4.38 9.87 27.57
CA VAL A 537 -4.98 8.93 28.52
C VAL A 537 -6.24 8.36 27.90
N GLY A 538 -6.36 7.04 27.90
CA GLY A 538 -7.58 6.36 27.49
C GLY A 538 -7.29 5.10 26.71
N SER A 539 -8.18 4.69 25.83
CA SER A 539 -8.12 3.38 25.19
C SER A 539 -8.08 3.49 23.67
N SER A 540 -7.42 2.54 23.01
CA SER A 540 -7.09 2.59 21.59
C SER A 540 -7.58 1.38 20.80
N GLN A 541 -8.52 0.58 21.33
CA GLN A 541 -8.85 -0.76 20.80
C GLN A 541 -9.02 -0.72 19.27
N PRO A 542 -8.27 -1.52 18.49
CA PRO A 542 -8.47 -2.98 18.44
C PRO A 542 -7.21 -3.84 18.69
N ASN A 543 -7.42 -5.14 18.91
CA ASN A 543 -6.77 -6.22 18.16
C ASN A 543 -7.74 -7.41 18.23
N VAL A 544 -8.17 -7.94 17.08
CA VAL A 544 -8.76 -9.28 17.02
C VAL A 544 -8.35 -9.92 15.70
N ASN A 545 -7.06 -10.23 15.52
CA ASN A 545 -6.66 -11.23 14.53
C ASN A 545 -6.59 -12.57 15.24
N LEU A 546 -7.69 -13.33 15.17
CA LEU A 546 -7.78 -14.65 15.79
C LEU A 546 -7.35 -15.68 14.77
N ASN A 547 -6.14 -16.20 14.94
CA ASN A 547 -5.95 -17.59 14.57
C ASN A 547 -6.82 -18.40 15.53
N ARG A 548 -7.77 -19.18 15.01
CA ARG A 548 -8.70 -20.00 15.81
C ARG A 548 -8.34 -21.48 15.78
N SER A 549 -7.27 -21.82 15.09
CA SER A 549 -6.79 -23.17 14.92
C SER A 549 -5.31 -23.26 15.25
N TYR A 550 -4.86 -24.47 15.55
CA TYR A 550 -3.44 -24.76 15.51
C TYR A 550 -2.99 -24.87 14.05
N SER A 551 -1.78 -24.44 13.74
CA SER A 551 -1.17 -24.73 12.43
C SER A 551 -0.95 -26.23 12.27
N ASP A 552 -0.80 -26.65 11.03
CA ASP A 552 -0.33 -27.98 10.68
C ASP A 552 0.92 -28.41 11.50
N PRO A 553 0.88 -29.56 12.21
CA PRO A 553 2.03 -30.09 12.95
C PRO A 553 3.24 -30.41 12.06
N VAL A 554 3.03 -30.75 10.78
CA VAL A 554 4.13 -30.98 9.82
C VAL A 554 4.81 -29.65 9.45
N GLY A 555 4.06 -28.55 9.46
CA GLY A 555 4.59 -27.19 9.25
C GLY A 555 5.21 -26.55 10.49
N ALA A 556 5.37 -27.31 11.59
CA ALA A 556 5.98 -26.80 12.81
C ALA A 556 7.46 -26.46 12.61
N ARG A 557 7.94 -25.46 13.36
CA ARG A 557 9.36 -25.10 13.37
C ARG A 557 10.08 -25.97 14.40
N PHE A 558 10.85 -26.93 13.94
CA PHE A 558 11.62 -27.84 14.79
C PHE A 558 13.04 -27.33 15.01
N ASP A 559 13.57 -27.60 16.20
CA ASP A 559 14.97 -27.41 16.57
C ASP A 559 15.42 -28.67 17.34
N CYS A 560 16.27 -29.48 16.71
CA CYS A 560 16.69 -30.76 17.27
C CYS A 560 17.71 -30.59 18.40
N GLN A 561 18.57 -29.57 18.32
CA GLN A 561 19.59 -29.34 19.34
C GLN A 561 18.96 -28.78 20.62
N ALA A 562 17.96 -27.90 20.50
CA ALA A 562 17.20 -27.38 21.61
C ALA A 562 16.13 -28.35 22.12
N GLY A 563 15.75 -29.35 21.33
CA GLY A 563 14.67 -30.28 21.67
C GLY A 563 13.30 -29.60 21.68
N THR A 564 13.03 -28.67 20.75
CA THR A 564 11.81 -27.86 20.76
C THR A 564 11.04 -27.93 19.44
N ALA A 565 9.73 -27.69 19.52
CA ALA A 565 8.83 -27.54 18.39
C ALA A 565 7.95 -26.31 18.59
N VAL A 566 7.96 -25.38 17.62
CA VAL A 566 7.12 -24.17 17.66
C VAL A 566 5.99 -24.28 16.65
N VAL A 567 4.76 -24.13 17.13
CA VAL A 567 3.53 -24.14 16.32
C VAL A 567 2.78 -22.82 16.50
N SER A 568 1.88 -22.46 15.59
CA SER A 568 0.90 -21.39 15.88
C SER A 568 -0.34 -21.98 16.52
N GLY A 569 -0.95 -21.27 17.48
CA GLY A 569 -2.10 -21.75 18.24
C GLY A 569 -3.25 -20.73 18.32
N PRO A 570 -4.40 -21.16 18.86
CA PRO A 570 -5.54 -20.29 19.09
C PRO A 570 -5.25 -19.28 20.20
N GLY A 571 -5.37 -17.99 19.90
CA GLY A 571 -5.20 -16.92 20.90
C GLY A 571 -6.48 -16.60 21.68
N ASP A 572 -6.32 -15.81 22.75
CA ASP A 572 -7.42 -15.27 23.54
C ASP A 572 -8.34 -14.39 22.68
N GLU A 573 -9.65 -14.68 22.71
CA GLU A 573 -10.65 -13.98 21.88
C GLU A 573 -10.93 -12.54 22.34
N ASN A 574 -10.68 -12.23 23.61
CA ASN A 574 -10.96 -10.93 24.20
C ASN A 574 -9.83 -10.52 25.16
N GLY A 575 -8.91 -9.68 24.67
CA GLY A 575 -8.25 -8.75 25.58
C GLY A 575 -9.35 -7.94 26.25
N GLY A 576 -9.35 -7.84 27.58
CA GLY A 576 -10.30 -7.00 28.30
C GLY A 576 -10.27 -5.54 27.79
N LYS A 577 -11.03 -4.66 28.44
CA LYS A 577 -10.95 -3.22 28.12
C LYS A 577 -9.50 -2.76 28.17
N GLN A 578 -8.99 -2.35 27.02
CA GLN A 578 -7.62 -1.84 26.92
C GLN A 578 -7.58 -0.43 27.49
N SER A 579 -6.47 -0.02 28.05
CA SER A 579 -6.21 1.39 28.37
C SER A 579 -4.72 1.68 28.23
N ALA A 580 -4.38 2.93 27.97
CA ALA A 580 -3.04 3.43 27.80
C ALA A 580 -2.94 4.83 28.41
N VAL A 581 -1.80 5.08 29.06
CA VAL A 581 -1.37 6.41 29.49
C VAL A 581 -0.02 6.64 28.84
N SER A 582 0.11 7.71 28.07
CA SER A 582 1.34 8.10 27.38
C SER A 582 1.75 9.50 27.78
N LEU A 583 3.05 9.69 27.95
CA LEU A 583 3.71 10.96 28.12
C LEU A 583 4.84 11.03 27.11
N ASP A 584 4.78 12.01 26.23
CA ASP A 584 5.79 12.24 25.21
C ASP A 584 6.32 13.65 25.38
N THR A 585 7.63 13.83 25.25
CA THR A 585 8.27 15.14 25.24
C THR A 585 9.30 15.15 24.12
N SER A 586 9.40 16.26 23.39
CA SER A 586 10.48 16.44 22.42
C SER A 586 11.11 17.81 22.49
N TRP A 587 12.38 17.86 22.13
CA TRP A 587 13.15 19.08 21.97
C TRP A 587 13.89 19.05 20.65
N THR A 588 13.75 20.11 19.87
CA THR A 588 14.50 20.32 18.63
C THR A 588 15.25 21.63 18.73
N HIS A 589 16.56 21.59 18.45
CA HIS A 589 17.42 22.77 18.31
C HIS A 589 17.96 22.89 16.89
N ASN A 590 17.77 24.05 16.27
CA ASN A 590 18.28 24.39 14.95
C ASN A 590 19.46 25.34 15.06
N PHE A 591 20.64 24.86 14.69
CA PHE A 591 21.87 25.66 14.69
C PHE A 591 21.91 26.60 13.49
N ARG A 592 22.56 27.76 13.66
CA ARG A 592 22.77 28.74 12.57
C ARG A 592 23.55 28.18 11.38
N SER A 593 24.34 27.13 11.58
CA SER A 593 25.07 26.40 10.53
C SER A 593 24.16 25.59 9.61
N GLY A 594 22.86 25.51 9.91
CA GLY A 594 21.91 24.62 9.24
C GLY A 594 21.87 23.22 9.83
N GLY A 595 22.63 22.96 10.90
CA GLY A 595 22.49 21.73 11.66
C GLY A 595 21.21 21.72 12.50
N SER A 596 20.77 20.54 12.89
CA SER A 596 19.67 20.36 13.84
C SER A 596 19.94 19.16 14.75
N VAL A 597 19.42 19.20 15.97
CA VAL A 597 19.39 18.05 16.88
C VAL A 597 17.97 17.93 17.43
N THR A 598 17.45 16.72 17.47
CA THR A 598 16.15 16.39 18.04
C THR A 598 16.31 15.28 19.07
N ALA A 599 15.68 15.46 20.22
CA ALA A 599 15.54 14.45 21.27
C ALA A 599 14.05 14.24 21.55
N ASP A 600 13.58 13.00 21.46
CA ASP A 600 12.23 12.57 21.81
C ASP A 600 12.33 11.63 23.01
N VAL A 601 11.67 11.95 24.12
CA VAL A 601 11.57 11.10 25.32
C VAL A 601 10.11 10.71 25.50
N PHE A 602 9.85 9.42 25.69
CA PHE A 602 8.49 8.91 25.83
C PHE A 602 8.39 7.88 26.95
N SER A 603 7.19 7.78 27.52
CA SER A 603 6.80 6.75 28.48
C SER A 603 5.32 6.44 28.28
N GLN A 604 4.99 5.18 28.04
CA GLN A 604 3.64 4.71 27.82
C GLN A 604 3.38 3.44 28.63
N VAL A 605 2.34 3.46 29.45
CA VAL A 605 1.83 2.28 30.16
C VAL A 605 0.57 1.84 29.47
N GLN A 606 0.51 0.59 29.03
CA GLN A 606 -0.67 -0.01 28.43
C GLN A 606 -1.19 -1.13 29.33
N THR A 607 -2.50 -1.28 29.47
CA THR A 607 -3.16 -2.29 30.32
C THR A 607 -4.26 -2.99 29.50
N GLY A 608 -4.47 -4.28 29.75
CA GLY A 608 -5.47 -5.10 29.06
C GLY A 608 -5.12 -5.47 27.62
N GLN A 609 -3.84 -5.33 27.22
CA GLN A 609 -3.39 -5.56 25.85
C GLN A 609 -3.24 -7.06 25.53
N ILE A 610 -3.27 -7.39 24.24
CA ILE A 610 -3.02 -8.74 23.72
C ILE A 610 -1.61 -8.80 23.13
N ILE A 611 -0.76 -9.72 23.61
CA ILE A 611 0.62 -9.91 23.13
C ILE A 611 0.74 -11.21 22.35
N SER A 612 1.51 -11.23 21.26
CA SER A 612 1.96 -12.50 20.69
C SER A 612 3.12 -13.04 21.54
N ALA A 613 2.91 -14.18 22.19
CA ALA A 613 3.90 -14.84 23.04
C ALA A 613 4.09 -16.29 22.59
N LEU A 614 5.28 -16.85 22.90
CA LEU A 614 5.52 -18.29 22.81
C LEU A 614 5.30 -18.89 24.20
N ILE A 615 4.45 -19.90 24.29
CA ILE A 615 4.02 -20.52 25.54
C ILE A 615 4.09 -22.03 25.41
N GLY A 616 4.73 -22.70 26.37
CA GLY A 616 4.64 -24.15 26.48
C GLY A 616 3.33 -24.55 27.13
N GLU A 617 2.36 -24.93 26.30
CA GLU A 617 1.03 -25.29 26.76
C GLU A 617 1.00 -26.71 27.33
N PRO A 618 0.16 -26.98 28.35
CA PRO A 618 -0.01 -28.34 28.82
C PRO A 618 -0.70 -29.19 27.74
N ALA A 619 -0.41 -30.49 27.75
CA ALA A 619 -0.87 -31.41 26.71
C ALA A 619 -2.39 -31.40 26.47
N THR A 620 -3.19 -31.04 27.47
CA THR A 620 -4.65 -30.93 27.40
C THR A 620 -5.17 -29.78 26.57
N TYR A 621 -4.34 -28.80 26.22
CA TYR A 621 -4.72 -27.65 25.38
C TYR A 621 -4.66 -27.97 23.88
N TYR A 622 -3.94 -29.02 23.51
CA TYR A 622 -3.83 -29.46 22.13
C TYR A 622 -5.01 -30.37 21.76
N PRO A 623 -5.54 -30.28 20.53
CA PRO A 623 -6.56 -31.19 20.05
C PRO A 623 -6.08 -32.65 20.13
N THR A 624 -7.00 -33.58 20.39
CA THR A 624 -6.68 -35.01 20.42
C THR A 624 -5.96 -35.44 19.14
N GLY A 625 -4.80 -36.07 19.28
CA GLY A 625 -3.95 -36.53 18.17
C GLY A 625 -2.90 -35.51 17.71
N TYR A 626 -3.05 -34.22 18.02
CA TYR A 626 -2.13 -33.17 17.55
C TYR A 626 -0.68 -33.42 17.99
N LEU A 627 -0.47 -33.69 19.28
CA LEU A 627 0.86 -33.95 19.82
C LEU A 627 1.46 -35.26 19.30
N THR A 628 0.62 -36.24 18.98
CA THR A 628 1.07 -37.50 18.36
C THR A 628 1.58 -37.23 16.94
N ASP A 629 0.80 -36.47 16.15
CA ASP A 629 1.15 -36.11 14.77
C ASP A 629 2.42 -35.23 14.74
N LEU A 630 2.51 -34.27 15.67
CA LEU A 630 3.69 -33.42 15.86
C LEU A 630 4.93 -34.22 16.25
N LEU A 631 4.79 -35.19 17.17
CA LEU A 631 5.90 -36.07 17.57
C LEU A 631 6.35 -36.96 16.39
N GLY A 632 5.41 -37.43 15.57
CA GLY A 632 5.71 -38.17 14.34
C GLY A 632 6.55 -37.32 13.37
N ALA A 633 6.12 -36.09 13.09
CA ALA A 633 6.87 -35.15 12.26
C ALA A 633 8.26 -34.84 12.84
N TYR A 634 8.36 -34.61 14.15
CA TYR A 634 9.63 -34.37 14.84
C TYR A 634 10.61 -35.56 14.72
N ARG A 635 10.10 -36.80 14.81
CA ARG A 635 10.88 -38.04 14.71
C ARG A 635 11.16 -38.50 13.29
N ALA A 636 10.75 -37.75 12.26
CA ALA A 636 11.12 -38.06 10.89
C ALA A 636 12.65 -38.11 10.75
N PRO A 637 13.23 -39.03 9.95
CA PRO A 637 14.68 -39.19 9.81
C PRO A 637 15.41 -37.96 9.29
N SER A 638 14.74 -37.16 8.48
CA SER A 638 15.25 -35.90 7.94
C SER A 638 15.10 -34.72 8.91
N VAL A 639 14.28 -34.86 9.95
CA VAL A 639 14.01 -33.83 10.95
C VAL A 639 14.92 -34.06 12.15
N CYS A 640 14.53 -34.83 13.16
CA CYS A 640 15.37 -35.11 14.35
C CYS A 640 15.72 -36.59 14.54
N GLY A 641 15.23 -37.48 13.66
CA GLY A 641 15.52 -38.91 13.73
C GLY A 641 14.54 -39.69 14.59
N ALA A 642 14.35 -40.97 14.24
CA ALA A 642 13.32 -41.84 14.85
C ALA A 642 13.44 -42.00 16.38
N ASN A 643 14.66 -41.86 16.91
CA ASN A 643 14.95 -42.01 18.34
C ASN A 643 14.95 -40.68 19.11
N ALA A 644 14.55 -39.56 18.49
CA ALA A 644 14.52 -38.27 19.17
C ALA A 644 13.56 -38.32 20.37
N ALA A 645 13.98 -37.72 21.50
CA ALA A 645 13.11 -37.54 22.64
C ALA A 645 11.92 -36.62 22.26
N PRO A 646 10.74 -36.76 22.89
CA PRO A 646 9.64 -35.84 22.60
C PRO A 646 10.05 -34.37 22.81
N PRO A 647 9.74 -33.46 21.87
CA PRO A 647 10.16 -32.07 21.99
C PRO A 647 9.34 -31.33 23.03
N ALA A 648 9.91 -30.27 23.60
CA ALA A 648 9.14 -29.24 24.29
C ALA A 648 8.36 -28.44 23.23
N VAL A 649 7.02 -28.48 23.32
CA VAL A 649 6.15 -27.82 22.36
C VAL A 649 5.80 -26.43 22.85
N PHE A 650 6.02 -25.42 22.01
CA PHE A 650 5.64 -24.03 22.25
C PHE A 650 4.60 -23.60 21.22
N ALA A 651 3.48 -23.06 21.67
CA ALA A 651 2.50 -22.42 20.81
C ALA A 651 2.76 -20.91 20.76
N GLN A 652 2.84 -20.35 19.55
CA GLN A 652 2.79 -18.92 19.30
C GLN A 652 1.33 -18.48 19.31
N GLU A 653 0.96 -17.72 20.32
CA GLU A 653 -0.42 -17.35 20.57
C GLU A 653 -0.56 -15.90 21.00
N ASN A 654 -1.74 -15.35 20.77
CA ASN A 654 -2.11 -14.02 21.21
C ASN A 654 -2.73 -14.10 22.61
N VAL A 655 -2.05 -13.63 23.65
CA VAL A 655 -2.53 -13.70 25.05
C VAL A 655 -2.92 -12.33 25.58
N GLY A 656 -4.15 -12.25 26.10
CA GLY A 656 -4.76 -11.05 26.65
C GLY A 656 -4.39 -10.81 28.12
N GLY A 657 -4.98 -9.76 28.70
CA GLY A 657 -4.83 -9.46 30.13
C GLY A 657 -3.45 -8.91 30.52
N THR A 658 -2.64 -8.48 29.55
CA THR A 658 -1.27 -8.01 29.82
C THR A 658 -1.22 -6.52 30.16
N ARG A 659 -0.22 -6.12 30.96
CA ARG A 659 0.17 -4.73 31.19
C ARG A 659 1.60 -4.53 30.71
N ARG A 660 1.83 -3.52 29.87
CA ARG A 660 3.14 -3.21 29.27
C ARG A 660 3.61 -1.81 29.62
N LEU A 661 4.92 -1.64 29.72
CA LEU A 661 5.60 -0.37 29.82
C LEU A 661 6.52 -0.20 28.62
N TYR A 662 6.29 0.85 27.83
CA TYR A 662 7.20 1.28 26.78
C TYR A 662 7.81 2.61 27.20
N GLN A 663 9.12 2.70 27.31
CA GLN A 663 9.77 3.96 27.67
C GLN A 663 11.11 4.08 26.97
N GLY A 664 11.51 5.30 26.64
CA GLY A 664 12.74 5.46 25.90
C GLY A 664 13.08 6.88 25.50
N VAL A 665 14.22 6.97 24.82
CA VAL A 665 14.79 8.19 24.26
C VAL A 665 15.23 7.92 22.83
N ASN A 666 14.75 8.73 21.89
CA ASN A 666 15.25 8.76 20.51
C ASN A 666 16.00 10.08 20.29
N LEU A 667 17.25 9.99 19.86
CA LEU A 667 18.10 11.11 19.49
C LEU A 667 18.35 11.05 17.99
N SER A 668 18.26 12.19 17.32
CA SER A 668 18.64 12.31 15.91
C SER A 668 19.27 13.68 15.66
N GLY A 669 20.19 13.73 14.71
CA GLY A 669 20.88 14.97 14.38
C GLY A 669 21.17 15.10 12.91
N ARG A 670 21.40 16.35 12.50
CA ARG A 670 21.99 16.75 11.24
C ARG A 670 23.13 17.69 11.57
N ILE A 671 24.36 17.25 11.33
CA ILE A 671 25.56 18.01 11.67
C ILE A 671 26.31 18.30 10.36
N PRO A 672 26.23 19.52 9.82
CA PRO A 672 27.05 19.89 8.67
C PRO A 672 28.51 19.98 9.12
N LEU A 673 29.35 19.08 8.58
CA LEU A 673 30.81 19.11 8.80
C LEU A 673 31.49 20.15 7.92
N GLY A 674 30.79 20.64 6.90
CA GLY A 674 31.20 21.71 6.00
C GLY A 674 30.14 22.00 4.95
N ARG A 675 30.52 22.69 3.86
CA ARG A 675 29.61 22.96 2.73
C ARG A 675 29.20 21.68 1.98
N PHE A 676 30.03 20.65 2.07
CA PHE A 676 29.99 19.47 1.21
C PHE A 676 29.79 18.17 1.97
N PHE A 677 29.74 18.20 3.30
CA PHE A 677 29.64 17.00 4.12
C PHE A 677 28.61 17.21 5.21
N VAL A 678 27.71 16.23 5.37
CA VAL A 678 26.68 16.19 6.39
C VAL A 678 26.74 14.84 7.09
N LEU A 679 26.72 14.89 8.41
CA LEU A 679 26.60 13.74 9.28
C LEU A 679 25.16 13.66 9.82
N LEU A 680 24.58 12.48 9.82
CA LEU A 680 23.22 12.21 10.31
C LEU A 680 23.29 11.12 11.40
N PRO A 681 23.72 11.46 12.64
CA PRO A 681 23.70 10.52 13.74
C PRO A 681 22.27 10.26 14.20
N ASN A 682 21.99 9.04 14.61
CA ASN A 682 20.76 8.65 15.27
C ASN A 682 21.04 7.60 16.36
N TYR A 683 20.26 7.63 17.43
CA TYR A 683 20.38 6.73 18.56
C TYR A 683 19.01 6.52 19.19
N SER A 684 18.68 5.29 19.56
CA SER A 684 17.45 4.98 20.27
C SER A 684 17.73 4.04 21.42
N LEU A 685 17.25 4.41 22.60
CA LEU A 685 17.19 3.61 23.81
C LEU A 685 15.72 3.33 24.10
N ASN A 686 15.24 2.13 23.86
CA ASN A 686 13.81 1.78 23.94
C ASN A 686 13.60 0.52 24.79
N GLN A 687 13.06 0.71 25.98
CA GLN A 687 12.59 -0.36 26.84
C GLN A 687 11.14 -0.70 26.50
N ALA A 688 10.87 -1.99 26.36
CA ALA A 688 9.54 -2.54 26.14
C ALA A 688 9.42 -3.71 27.11
N GLU A 689 8.67 -3.55 28.19
CA GLU A 689 8.63 -4.48 29.31
C GLU A 689 7.20 -4.94 29.59
N LEU A 690 7.04 -6.21 29.93
CA LEU A 690 5.80 -6.73 30.48
C LEU A 690 5.78 -6.48 32.01
N THR A 691 4.84 -5.69 32.51
CA THR A 691 4.74 -5.35 33.95
C THR A 691 3.66 -6.13 34.70
N ALA A 692 2.74 -6.77 33.96
CA ALA A 692 1.82 -7.78 34.49
C ALA A 692 1.39 -8.71 33.35
N ALA A 693 1.20 -9.98 33.65
CA ALA A 693 0.76 -11.00 32.70
C ALA A 693 -0.54 -11.67 33.18
N SER A 694 -1.16 -12.44 32.30
CA SER A 694 -2.15 -13.43 32.72
C SER A 694 -1.45 -14.64 33.34
N GLY A 695 -2.16 -15.40 34.20
CA GLY A 695 -1.63 -16.64 34.77
C GLY A 695 -1.10 -17.59 33.71
N ARG A 696 -1.68 -17.61 32.50
CA ARG A 696 -1.20 -18.42 31.37
C ARG A 696 0.27 -18.18 30.99
N LEU A 697 0.75 -16.93 31.09
CA LEU A 697 2.16 -16.59 30.83
C LEU A 697 3.07 -16.88 32.03
N GLU A 698 2.52 -16.95 33.24
CA GLU A 698 3.24 -17.15 34.50
C GLU A 698 3.31 -18.64 34.92
N ASP A 699 2.27 -19.42 34.62
CA ASP A 699 2.08 -20.82 35.02
C ASP A 699 2.87 -21.79 34.12
N GLY A 700 3.07 -21.43 32.84
CA GLY A 700 3.80 -22.21 31.84
C GLY A 700 5.12 -21.55 31.42
N PRO A 701 6.06 -22.30 30.81
CA PRO A 701 7.27 -21.72 30.25
C PRO A 701 6.92 -20.79 29.09
N SER A 702 7.19 -19.49 29.24
CA SER A 702 6.97 -18.48 28.21
C SER A 702 8.22 -17.63 27.98
N THR A 703 8.44 -17.24 26.72
CA THR A 703 9.51 -16.28 26.34
C THR A 703 9.19 -14.84 26.74
N THR A 704 7.98 -14.59 27.25
CA THR A 704 7.54 -13.27 27.69
C THR A 704 7.50 -13.24 29.22
N LEU A 705 8.54 -12.69 29.85
CA LEU A 705 8.66 -12.64 31.32
C LEU A 705 8.22 -11.28 31.86
N VAL A 706 7.51 -11.30 32.99
CA VAL A 706 7.20 -10.09 33.76
C VAL A 706 8.49 -9.49 34.32
N GLY A 707 8.66 -8.18 34.16
CA GLY A 707 9.87 -7.46 34.59
C GLY A 707 11.02 -7.48 33.59
N ALA A 708 10.87 -8.19 32.47
CA ALA A 708 11.91 -8.33 31.46
C ALA A 708 11.56 -7.60 30.15
N GLN A 709 12.61 -7.25 29.40
CA GLN A 709 12.45 -6.76 28.03
C GLN A 709 11.72 -7.81 27.18
N LEU A 710 10.70 -7.37 26.43
CA LEU A 710 9.98 -8.21 25.49
C LEU A 710 10.95 -8.86 24.49
N PRO A 711 10.73 -10.11 24.10
CA PRO A 711 11.63 -10.82 23.19
C PRO A 711 11.73 -10.08 21.85
N ASN A 712 12.91 -10.12 21.23
CA ASN A 712 13.20 -9.53 19.92
C ASN A 712 13.04 -8.00 19.85
N ARG A 713 13.12 -7.32 21.01
CA ARG A 713 13.14 -5.86 21.14
C ARG A 713 14.50 -5.40 21.66
N PRO A 714 15.41 -4.92 20.79
CA PRO A 714 16.73 -4.50 21.23
C PRO A 714 16.63 -3.21 22.04
N LEU A 715 17.31 -3.17 23.19
CA LEU A 715 17.29 -2.02 24.09
C LEU A 715 17.95 -0.79 23.44
N HIS A 716 19.05 -1.00 22.72
CA HIS A 716 19.82 0.06 22.07
C HIS A 716 19.91 -0.18 20.57
N ARG A 717 19.73 0.89 19.79
CA ARG A 717 20.10 0.95 18.38
C ARG A 717 20.78 2.29 18.09
N ALA A 718 21.75 2.29 17.19
CA ALA A 718 22.43 3.50 16.77
C ALA A 718 22.68 3.48 15.26
N GLY A 719 22.72 4.65 14.65
CA GLY A 719 23.00 4.83 13.25
C GLY A 719 23.86 6.06 13.02
N LEU A 720 24.74 5.98 12.03
CA LEU A 720 25.56 7.10 11.60
C LEU A 720 25.61 7.11 10.08
N THR A 721 24.93 8.07 9.46
CA THR A 721 25.01 8.27 8.00
C THR A 721 25.89 9.46 7.68
N LEU A 722 26.86 9.27 6.78
CA LEU A 722 27.66 10.31 6.17
C LEU A 722 27.18 10.53 4.73
N ASP A 723 26.93 11.78 4.39
CA ASP A 723 26.61 12.24 3.03
C ASP A 723 27.63 13.32 2.61
N GLY A 724 28.43 13.04 1.59
CA GLY A 724 29.51 13.90 1.13
C GLY A 724 29.45 14.15 -0.37
N TYR A 725 29.44 15.42 -0.81
CA TYR A 725 29.44 15.79 -2.23
C TYR A 725 30.78 16.38 -2.67
N LEU A 726 31.43 15.78 -3.65
CA LEU A 726 32.70 16.22 -4.21
C LEU A 726 32.46 17.08 -5.46
N PRO A 727 32.45 18.43 -5.35
CA PRO A 727 31.97 19.31 -6.43
C PRO A 727 32.82 19.27 -7.70
N ARG A 728 34.12 18.94 -7.59
CA ARG A 728 35.01 18.88 -8.76
C ARG A 728 34.74 17.67 -9.64
N SER A 729 34.36 16.55 -9.04
CA SER A 729 34.07 15.31 -9.74
C SER A 729 32.58 15.08 -9.96
N GLY A 730 31.70 15.83 -9.28
CA GLY A 730 30.25 15.58 -9.29
C GLY A 730 29.87 14.25 -8.62
N ILE A 731 30.80 13.65 -7.85
CA ILE A 731 30.58 12.39 -7.13
C ILE A 731 30.05 12.70 -5.74
N GLU A 732 29.03 11.96 -5.34
CA GLU A 732 28.51 11.92 -3.98
C GLU A 732 28.94 10.60 -3.32
N VAL A 733 29.45 10.68 -2.10
CA VAL A 733 29.91 9.58 -1.27
C VAL A 733 28.93 9.42 -0.13
N LEU A 734 28.41 8.21 0.02
CA LEU A 734 27.44 7.85 1.03
C LEU A 734 28.01 6.72 1.88
N ALA A 735 27.86 6.80 3.19
CA ALA A 735 28.20 5.70 4.09
C ALA A 735 27.21 5.66 5.24
N ASN A 736 26.83 4.47 5.69
CA ASN A 736 26.00 4.26 6.87
C ASN A 736 26.60 3.15 7.73
N ALA A 737 26.69 3.39 9.03
CA ALA A 737 26.99 2.37 10.02
C ALA A 737 25.80 2.26 10.97
N ARG A 738 25.32 1.05 11.19
CA ARG A 738 24.16 0.76 12.05
C ARG A 738 24.53 -0.27 13.11
N TYR A 739 24.36 0.09 14.37
CA TYR A 739 24.47 -0.80 15.51
C TYR A 739 23.09 -1.28 15.97
N THR A 740 22.98 -2.59 16.18
CA THR A 740 21.81 -3.22 16.80
C THR A 740 22.26 -3.96 18.05
N GLY A 741 21.62 -3.69 19.19
CA GLY A 741 21.89 -4.39 20.45
C GLY A 741 21.46 -5.86 20.46
N ALA A 742 21.72 -6.53 21.57
CA ALA A 742 21.18 -7.87 21.86
C ALA A 742 19.65 -7.88 21.90
N ASN A 743 19.05 -9.08 21.94
CA ASN A 743 17.58 -9.26 21.90
C ASN A 743 16.96 -8.61 20.65
N ASN A 744 17.61 -8.78 19.50
CA ASN A 744 17.13 -8.29 18.21
C ASN A 744 16.29 -9.36 17.48
N GLN A 745 15.60 -8.96 16.41
CA GLN A 745 14.69 -9.83 15.66
C GLN A 745 15.38 -10.97 14.91
N GLN A 746 16.70 -10.92 14.80
CA GLN A 746 17.54 -11.94 14.18
C GLN A 746 18.06 -12.97 15.20
N ASN A 747 17.77 -12.81 16.50
CA ASN A 747 18.32 -13.61 17.61
C ASN A 747 19.86 -13.65 17.64
N LEU A 748 20.52 -12.68 17.01
CA LEU A 748 21.97 -12.56 16.97
C LEU A 748 22.49 -11.81 18.20
N GLY A 749 23.77 -11.99 18.51
CA GLY A 749 24.50 -11.07 19.39
C GLY A 749 24.47 -9.62 18.86
N PRO A 750 24.89 -8.62 19.66
CA PRO A 750 25.00 -7.25 19.18
C PRO A 750 25.92 -7.15 17.95
N TYR A 751 25.55 -6.33 16.96
CA TYR A 751 26.29 -6.23 15.71
C TYR A 751 26.33 -4.82 15.14
N VAL A 752 27.33 -4.57 14.28
CA VAL A 752 27.42 -3.37 13.45
C VAL A 752 27.39 -3.78 11.98
N GLN A 753 26.41 -3.26 11.24
CA GLN A 753 26.33 -3.39 9.79
C GLN A 753 26.79 -2.09 9.15
N VAL A 754 27.64 -2.19 8.13
CA VAL A 754 28.14 -1.03 7.38
C VAL A 754 27.75 -1.14 5.92
N SER A 755 27.27 -0.03 5.36
CA SER A 755 26.89 0.11 3.96
C SER A 755 27.59 1.34 3.39
N ALA A 756 28.04 1.28 2.15
CA ALA A 756 28.75 2.36 1.49
C ALA A 756 28.32 2.50 0.03
N GLY A 757 28.35 3.70 -0.51
CA GLY A 757 27.95 3.94 -1.89
C GLY A 757 28.57 5.18 -2.51
N LEU A 758 28.63 5.17 -3.84
CA LEU A 758 29.06 6.26 -4.69
C LEU A 758 27.93 6.57 -5.67
N SER A 759 27.58 7.84 -5.79
CA SER A 759 26.59 8.30 -6.76
C SER A 759 27.18 9.38 -7.65
N HIS A 760 26.85 9.35 -8.94
CA HIS A 760 27.29 10.36 -9.90
C HIS A 760 26.14 10.75 -10.83
N GLN A 761 25.99 12.04 -11.07
CA GLN A 761 24.94 12.60 -11.91
C GLN A 761 25.43 12.81 -13.34
N PHE A 762 24.75 12.19 -14.31
CA PHE A 762 25.02 12.29 -15.74
C PHE A 762 23.85 12.97 -16.45
N GLY A 763 23.88 14.30 -16.52
CA GLY A 763 22.80 15.08 -17.16
C GLY A 763 21.45 14.89 -16.45
N PRO A 764 20.40 14.34 -17.12
CA PRO A 764 19.13 13.99 -16.48
C PRO A 764 19.17 12.67 -15.69
N GLY A 765 20.26 11.91 -15.79
CA GLY A 765 20.45 10.62 -15.15
C GLY A 765 21.32 10.67 -13.89
N GLN A 766 21.21 9.64 -13.05
CA GLN A 766 22.05 9.40 -11.89
C GLN A 766 22.38 7.91 -11.81
N VAL A 767 23.66 7.57 -11.72
CA VAL A 767 24.14 6.20 -11.44
C VAL A 767 24.57 6.14 -9.99
N THR A 768 24.16 5.10 -9.27
CA THR A 768 24.61 4.85 -7.90
C THR A 768 25.09 3.41 -7.78
N LEU A 769 26.33 3.22 -7.35
CA LEU A 769 26.87 1.93 -6.94
C LEU A 769 26.90 1.92 -5.42
N PHE A 770 26.26 0.94 -4.79
CA PHE A 770 26.34 0.79 -3.34
C PHE A 770 26.48 -0.65 -2.94
N GLU A 771 27.07 -0.82 -1.76
CA GLU A 771 27.40 -2.08 -1.16
C GLU A 771 26.79 -2.12 0.24
N ASN A 772 26.11 -3.21 0.57
CA ASN A 772 25.49 -3.43 1.87
C ASN A 772 26.18 -4.58 2.59
N ASN A 773 26.31 -4.45 3.92
CA ASN A 773 27.05 -5.36 4.78
C ASN A 773 28.52 -5.54 4.32
N VAL A 774 29.26 -4.43 4.21
CA VAL A 774 30.63 -4.37 3.67
C VAL A 774 31.58 -5.37 4.34
N PHE A 775 31.43 -5.57 5.66
CA PHE A 775 32.26 -6.46 6.45
C PHE A 775 31.72 -7.88 6.56
N ASN A 776 30.61 -8.19 5.88
CA ASN A 776 29.92 -9.48 5.95
C ASN A 776 29.62 -9.91 7.41
N THR A 777 29.29 -8.95 8.28
CA THR A 777 28.99 -9.19 9.69
C THR A 777 27.78 -10.11 9.80
N TYR A 778 27.91 -11.25 10.49
CA TYR A 778 26.88 -12.30 10.61
C TYR A 778 26.21 -12.65 9.26
N GLY A 779 26.97 -12.58 8.15
CA GLY A 779 26.47 -12.94 6.83
C GLY A 779 26.34 -14.45 6.68
N GLY A 780 25.17 -14.93 6.29
CA GLY A 780 24.89 -16.35 6.13
C GLY A 780 23.65 -16.61 5.29
N GLU A 781 23.43 -17.88 4.96
CA GLU A 781 22.35 -18.31 4.07
C GLU A 781 21.22 -19.00 4.85
N PHE A 782 21.58 -19.79 5.87
CA PHE A 782 20.64 -20.47 6.76
C PHE A 782 20.61 -19.82 8.15
N ALA A 783 19.43 -19.80 8.76
CA ALA A 783 19.28 -19.61 10.19
C ALA A 783 19.78 -20.85 10.93
N THR A 784 20.73 -20.70 11.85
CA THR A 784 21.38 -21.81 12.55
C THR A 784 21.41 -21.58 14.06
N ASP A 785 21.84 -22.58 14.82
CA ASP A 785 22.12 -22.42 16.26
C ASP A 785 23.50 -21.79 16.54
N ALA A 786 24.27 -21.48 15.50
CA ALA A 786 25.48 -20.69 15.65
C ALA A 786 25.11 -19.24 16.00
N ASP A 787 25.87 -18.65 16.93
CA ASP A 787 25.71 -17.26 17.38
C ASP A 787 24.33 -16.90 17.98
N VAL A 788 23.48 -17.89 18.22
CA VAL A 788 22.18 -17.69 18.86
C VAL A 788 22.34 -17.18 20.29
N LEU A 789 21.64 -16.10 20.59
CA LEU A 789 21.45 -15.66 21.97
C LEU A 789 20.18 -16.32 22.53
N PRO A 790 20.28 -17.26 23.49
CA PRO A 790 19.11 -17.89 24.06
C PRO A 790 18.23 -16.89 24.81
N LEU A 791 16.92 -17.07 24.71
CA LEU A 791 15.92 -16.31 25.45
C LEU A 791 15.63 -17.00 26.77
N PRO A 792 15.62 -16.29 27.92
CA PRO A 792 15.13 -16.88 29.16
C PRO A 792 13.63 -17.22 29.03
N LEU A 793 13.20 -18.26 29.71
CA LEU A 793 11.79 -18.61 29.91
C LEU A 793 11.36 -18.21 31.32
N SER A 794 10.06 -18.01 31.53
CA SER A 794 9.45 -17.70 32.84
C SER A 794 9.85 -18.67 33.96
N ASN A 795 10.13 -19.94 33.63
CA ASN A 795 10.59 -20.96 34.59
C ASN A 795 12.12 -20.98 34.82
N GLY A 796 12.87 -20.02 34.26
CA GLY A 796 14.32 -19.91 34.37
C GLY A 796 15.13 -20.79 33.41
N THR A 797 14.47 -21.64 32.61
CA THR A 797 15.15 -22.39 31.55
C THR A 797 15.45 -21.48 30.35
N LEU A 798 16.34 -21.93 29.46
CA LEU A 798 16.72 -21.17 28.27
C LEU A 798 16.04 -21.77 27.04
N PHE A 799 15.36 -20.93 26.27
CA PHE A 799 14.80 -21.25 24.96
C PHE A 799 15.75 -20.78 23.87
N ARG A 800 16.16 -21.69 23.00
CA ARG A 800 16.98 -21.38 21.82
C ARG A 800 16.07 -21.23 20.62
N THR A 801 16.29 -20.19 19.85
CA THR A 801 15.63 -19.94 18.58
C THR A 801 16.70 -19.68 17.54
N ALA A 802 16.71 -20.43 16.44
CA ALA A 802 17.64 -20.22 15.34
C ALA A 802 17.97 -18.73 15.11
N ALA A 803 19.26 -18.42 15.04
CA ALA A 803 19.73 -17.09 14.69
C ALA A 803 19.57 -16.89 13.19
N THR A 804 18.73 -15.95 12.78
CA THR A 804 18.56 -15.59 11.37
C THR A 804 19.75 -14.71 10.94
N PRO A 805 20.63 -15.17 10.04
CA PRO A 805 21.78 -14.38 9.65
C PRO A 805 21.36 -13.09 8.93
N LEU A 806 22.26 -12.12 8.90
CA LEU A 806 22.12 -10.99 8.00
C LEU A 806 22.37 -11.45 6.57
N LEU A 807 21.81 -10.72 5.61
CA LEU A 807 22.19 -10.95 4.22
C LEU A 807 23.71 -10.86 4.07
N PRO A 808 24.32 -11.79 3.31
CA PRO A 808 25.71 -11.68 2.93
C PRO A 808 25.99 -10.33 2.25
N ARG A 809 27.26 -9.97 2.17
CA ARG A 809 27.71 -8.78 1.43
C ARG A 809 27.04 -8.70 0.06
N THR A 810 26.30 -7.62 -0.20
CA THR A 810 25.60 -7.40 -1.46
C THR A 810 26.09 -6.14 -2.16
N ILE A 811 26.20 -6.20 -3.49
CA ILE A 811 26.58 -5.07 -4.33
C ILE A 811 25.42 -4.78 -5.27
N ASN A 812 25.01 -3.51 -5.35
CA ASN A 812 23.90 -3.05 -6.16
C ASN A 812 24.31 -1.85 -7.02
N LEU A 813 23.93 -1.89 -8.28
CA LEU A 813 24.08 -0.82 -9.25
C LEU A 813 22.68 -0.32 -9.63
N SER A 814 22.42 0.96 -9.42
CA SER A 814 21.18 1.62 -9.83
C SER A 814 21.42 2.75 -10.82
N TYR A 815 20.46 2.94 -11.71
CA TYR A 815 20.38 4.05 -12.63
C TYR A 815 18.99 4.67 -12.57
N THR A 816 18.91 5.99 -12.40
CA THR A 816 17.66 6.76 -12.41
C THR A 816 17.74 7.83 -13.48
N LEU A 817 16.72 7.97 -14.31
CA LEU A 817 16.57 8.97 -15.36
C LEU A 817 15.30 9.79 -15.12
N ASN A 818 15.43 11.12 -15.09
CA ASN A 818 14.31 12.05 -14.94
C ASN A 818 14.21 12.98 -16.16
N ILE A 819 13.08 12.94 -16.87
CA ILE A 819 12.80 13.74 -18.06
C ILE A 819 11.63 14.70 -17.77
N GLY A 820 11.75 15.97 -18.16
CA GLY A 820 10.67 16.97 -18.03
C GLY A 820 10.47 17.54 -16.62
N GLY A 821 11.19 17.02 -15.62
CA GLY A 821 11.22 17.56 -14.25
C GLY A 821 12.46 18.39 -13.95
N PRO A 822 12.48 19.12 -12.81
CA PRO A 822 13.71 19.74 -12.32
C PRO A 822 14.80 18.68 -12.17
N ARG A 823 16.02 19.03 -12.57
CA ARG A 823 17.16 18.10 -12.46
C ARG A 823 17.30 17.63 -11.01
N PRO A 824 17.46 16.31 -10.76
CA PRO A 824 17.74 15.82 -9.42
C PRO A 824 19.05 16.45 -8.95
N GLY A 825 19.00 17.40 -8.01
CA GLY A 825 20.20 17.99 -7.42
C GLY A 825 20.86 17.04 -6.42
N PRO A 826 22.17 17.17 -6.13
CA PRO A 826 22.78 16.44 -5.01
C PRO A 826 22.03 16.78 -3.73
N ALA A 827 21.83 15.82 -2.82
CA ALA A 827 20.95 16.01 -1.66
C ALA A 827 21.36 17.23 -0.83
N ILE A 828 22.67 17.48 -0.72
CA ILE A 828 23.24 18.63 -0.01
C ILE A 828 22.80 19.97 -0.64
N ALA A 829 22.68 20.07 -1.97
CA ALA A 829 22.20 21.27 -2.66
C ALA A 829 20.67 21.41 -2.65
N ALA A 830 19.95 20.29 -2.63
CA ALA A 830 18.49 20.30 -2.45
C ALA A 830 18.13 20.80 -1.04
N VAL A 831 18.88 20.41 -0.01
CA VAL A 831 18.57 20.75 1.39
C VAL A 831 18.87 22.21 1.73
N SER A 832 19.91 22.84 1.16
CA SER A 832 20.15 24.28 1.36
C SER A 832 19.02 25.14 0.77
N ASN A 833 18.33 24.63 -0.27
CA ASN A 833 17.18 25.28 -0.90
C ASN A 833 15.84 24.90 -0.23
N ILE A 834 15.68 23.67 0.27
CA ILE A 834 14.47 23.23 0.98
C ILE A 834 14.31 23.97 2.32
N ALA A 835 15.40 24.34 2.99
CA ALA A 835 15.33 25.20 4.18
C ALA A 835 14.72 26.60 3.90
N ARG A 836 14.55 26.99 2.63
CA ARG A 836 13.99 28.29 2.21
C ARG A 836 12.66 28.19 1.43
N SER A 837 12.24 27.01 1.00
CA SER A 837 11.00 26.80 0.25
C SER A 837 9.92 26.15 1.12
N PRO A 838 8.83 26.85 1.48
CA PRO A 838 7.68 26.22 2.12
C PRO A 838 6.88 25.48 1.04
N GLN A 839 7.01 24.15 0.98
CA GLN A 839 5.96 23.33 0.38
C GLN A 839 4.74 23.43 1.30
N THR A 840 3.70 24.13 0.85
CA THR A 840 2.38 24.09 1.47
C THR A 840 1.77 22.71 1.22
N GLN A 841 2.06 21.75 2.09
CA GLN A 841 1.19 20.59 2.25
C GLN A 841 0.14 20.92 3.31
N PRO A 842 -1.17 20.75 3.01
CA PRO A 842 -2.14 20.62 4.06
C PRO A 842 -1.81 19.32 4.80
N SER A 843 -1.36 19.43 6.04
CA SER A 843 -1.40 18.35 7.01
C SER A 843 -2.86 17.95 7.18
N ALA A 844 -3.30 16.96 6.40
CA ALA A 844 -4.61 16.36 6.53
C ALA A 844 -4.56 15.36 7.69
N PRO A 845 -5.34 15.55 8.77
CA PRO A 845 -5.69 14.46 9.66
C PRO A 845 -6.41 13.39 8.83
N GLY A 846 -5.86 12.16 8.82
CA GLY A 846 -6.36 11.03 8.02
C GLY A 846 -7.84 10.79 8.27
N THR A 847 -8.65 10.41 7.26
CA THR A 847 -8.97 8.99 6.94
C THR A 847 -10.05 8.97 5.78
N SER A 848 -10.43 7.82 5.14
CA SER A 848 -11.33 7.64 3.93
C SER A 848 -12.52 6.64 4.03
N GLY A 849 -13.40 6.50 2.99
CA GLY A 849 -14.93 6.34 2.81
C GLY A 849 -15.68 5.78 1.56
N GLY A 850 -15.78 4.47 1.35
CA GLY A 850 -16.15 3.82 0.08
C GLY A 850 -17.59 3.92 -0.46
N GLY A 851 -17.81 3.20 -1.58
CA GLY A 851 -19.11 2.87 -2.17
C GLY A 851 -19.06 1.83 -3.29
N GLY A 852 -19.94 0.80 -3.20
CA GLY A 852 -20.62 0.12 -4.33
C GLY A 852 -19.97 -1.09 -5.02
N GLY A 853 -20.19 -2.31 -4.49
CA GLY A 853 -19.65 -3.57 -5.01
C GLY A 853 -20.39 -4.18 -6.22
N GLY A 854 -19.62 -4.88 -7.07
CA GLY A 854 -20.11 -5.83 -8.08
C GLY A 854 -19.53 -7.22 -7.83
N SER A 855 -20.37 -8.25 -7.78
CA SER A 855 -19.98 -9.65 -7.61
C SER A 855 -19.07 -10.11 -8.75
N ARG A 856 -17.87 -10.61 -8.44
CA ARG A 856 -16.95 -11.17 -9.44
C ARG A 856 -17.37 -12.58 -9.85
N PHE A 857 -17.20 -12.88 -11.13
CA PHE A 857 -17.51 -14.15 -11.76
C PHE A 857 -16.45 -15.22 -11.38
N VAL A 858 -16.85 -16.30 -10.72
CA VAL A 858 -16.00 -17.48 -10.42
C VAL A 858 -16.41 -18.63 -11.35
N PRO A 859 -15.55 -19.13 -12.24
CA PRO A 859 -15.87 -20.23 -13.14
C PRO A 859 -15.89 -21.58 -12.39
N VAL A 860 -16.84 -22.45 -12.73
CA VAL A 860 -16.98 -23.81 -12.18
C VAL A 860 -17.23 -24.75 -13.37
N PRO A 861 -16.35 -25.72 -13.68
CA PRO A 861 -16.57 -26.66 -14.78
C PRO A 861 -17.72 -27.63 -14.48
N PRO A 862 -18.37 -28.21 -15.49
CA PRO A 862 -19.44 -29.19 -15.28
C PRO A 862 -18.87 -30.49 -14.67
N PRO A 863 -19.54 -31.10 -13.68
CA PRO A 863 -19.16 -32.43 -13.19
C PRO A 863 -19.21 -33.47 -14.32
N PRO A 864 -18.37 -34.53 -14.27
CA PRO A 864 -18.42 -35.61 -15.24
C PRO A 864 -19.83 -36.17 -15.42
N GLY A 865 -20.27 -36.35 -16.67
CA GLY A 865 -21.61 -36.87 -17.00
C GLY A 865 -22.77 -35.86 -16.85
N THR A 866 -22.51 -34.62 -16.41
CA THR A 866 -23.53 -33.57 -16.34
C THR A 866 -23.63 -32.80 -17.65
N ASP A 867 -24.84 -32.53 -18.14
CA ASP A 867 -25.03 -31.66 -19.32
C ASP A 867 -24.39 -30.29 -19.04
N PRO A 868 -23.41 -29.83 -19.83
CA PRO A 868 -22.74 -28.55 -19.62
C PRO A 868 -23.67 -27.33 -19.71
N LEU A 869 -24.87 -27.50 -20.28
CA LEU A 869 -25.92 -26.47 -20.35
C LEU A 869 -27.00 -26.65 -19.28
N SER A 870 -26.82 -27.55 -18.32
CA SER A 870 -27.64 -27.60 -17.11
C SER A 870 -27.29 -26.44 -16.16
N LEU A 871 -28.22 -26.12 -15.27
CA LEU A 871 -28.02 -25.07 -14.26
C LEU A 871 -27.06 -25.59 -13.18
N ALA A 872 -25.99 -24.84 -12.92
CA ALA A 872 -25.06 -25.06 -11.83
C ALA A 872 -25.69 -24.61 -10.49
N THR A 873 -26.72 -25.32 -10.05
CA THR A 873 -27.52 -25.00 -8.85
C THR A 873 -26.71 -25.03 -7.56
N THR A 874 -25.53 -25.66 -7.56
CA THR A 874 -24.58 -25.68 -6.43
C THR A 874 -23.80 -24.36 -6.29
N ARG A 875 -23.87 -23.43 -7.26
CA ARG A 875 -23.17 -22.15 -7.18
C ARG A 875 -23.95 -21.15 -6.31
N PRO A 876 -23.29 -20.44 -5.37
CA PRO A 876 -23.95 -19.38 -4.58
C PRO A 876 -24.52 -18.23 -5.44
N SER A 877 -23.97 -18.01 -6.63
CA SER A 877 -24.48 -17.03 -7.61
C SER A 877 -25.72 -17.51 -8.38
N CYS A 878 -26.09 -18.77 -8.25
CA CYS A 878 -27.23 -19.41 -8.90
C CYS A 878 -28.40 -19.59 -7.93
N ASP A 879 -28.82 -18.50 -7.29
CA ASP A 879 -30.01 -18.49 -6.42
C ASP A 879 -31.31 -18.74 -7.21
N ALA A 880 -32.45 -18.90 -6.51
CA ALA A 880 -33.73 -19.20 -7.15
C ALA A 880 -34.16 -18.14 -8.20
N ASN A 881 -33.81 -16.86 -8.00
CA ASN A 881 -34.13 -15.80 -8.94
C ASN A 881 -33.22 -15.89 -10.18
N ALA A 882 -31.92 -16.10 -9.99
CA ALA A 882 -30.96 -16.32 -11.07
C ALA A 882 -31.30 -17.57 -11.90
N GLN A 883 -31.76 -18.64 -11.26
CA GLN A 883 -32.25 -19.86 -11.92
C GLN A 883 -33.48 -19.55 -12.77
N SER A 884 -34.48 -18.86 -12.21
CA SER A 884 -35.69 -18.47 -12.94
C SER A 884 -35.39 -17.56 -14.13
N ASP A 885 -34.54 -16.55 -13.94
CA ASP A 885 -34.19 -15.57 -14.97
C ASP A 885 -33.29 -16.20 -16.06
N GLY A 886 -32.37 -17.09 -15.71
CA GLY A 886 -31.42 -17.71 -16.63
C GLY A 886 -31.98 -18.87 -17.46
N LYS A 887 -32.94 -19.64 -16.93
CA LYS A 887 -33.49 -20.86 -17.56
C LYS A 887 -33.97 -20.68 -19.01
N PRO A 888 -34.65 -19.59 -19.41
CA PRO A 888 -35.04 -19.36 -20.80
C PRO A 888 -33.84 -19.25 -21.75
N LEU A 889 -32.73 -18.66 -21.30
CA LEU A 889 -31.54 -18.47 -22.13
C LEU A 889 -30.81 -19.80 -22.36
N PHE A 890 -30.71 -20.66 -21.34
CA PHE A 890 -30.18 -22.02 -21.50
C PHE A 890 -31.04 -22.87 -22.44
N GLY A 891 -32.38 -22.79 -22.31
CA GLY A 891 -33.30 -23.50 -23.21
C GLY A 891 -33.16 -23.05 -24.67
N ALA A 892 -33.08 -21.74 -24.92
CA ALA A 892 -32.88 -21.19 -26.25
C ALA A 892 -31.52 -21.55 -26.85
N LEU A 893 -30.45 -21.52 -26.04
CA LEU A 893 -29.11 -21.93 -26.48
C LEU A 893 -29.06 -23.43 -26.82
N ARG A 894 -29.71 -24.29 -26.03
CA ARG A 894 -29.82 -25.74 -26.32
C ARG A 894 -30.58 -25.98 -27.63
N ALA A 895 -31.68 -25.27 -27.86
CA ALA A 895 -32.43 -25.35 -29.11
C ALA A 895 -31.61 -24.87 -30.33
N TYR A 896 -30.82 -23.81 -30.16
CA TYR A 896 -29.89 -23.34 -31.19
C TYR A 896 -28.85 -24.40 -31.55
N ILE A 897 -28.22 -25.00 -30.53
CA ILE A 897 -27.19 -26.03 -30.73
C ILE A 897 -27.77 -27.25 -31.43
N ALA A 898 -28.95 -27.73 -31.00
CA ALA A 898 -29.62 -28.85 -31.63
C ALA A 898 -29.97 -28.57 -33.11
N ALA A 899 -30.45 -27.36 -33.43
CA ALA A 899 -30.72 -26.97 -34.81
C ALA A 899 -29.44 -26.83 -35.65
N TYR A 900 -28.36 -26.32 -35.05
CA TYR A 900 -27.05 -26.20 -35.69
C TYR A 900 -26.46 -27.56 -36.03
N GLU A 901 -26.51 -28.52 -35.09
CA GLU A 901 -26.05 -29.89 -35.30
C GLU A 901 -26.93 -30.64 -36.31
N ALA A 902 -28.24 -30.41 -36.29
CA ALA A 902 -29.18 -30.99 -37.25
C ALA A 902 -29.16 -30.30 -38.63
N ARG A 903 -28.39 -29.23 -38.80
CA ARG A 903 -28.36 -28.39 -40.01
C ARG A 903 -29.74 -27.88 -40.46
N THR A 904 -30.59 -27.54 -39.49
CA THR A 904 -31.92 -26.97 -39.73
C THR A 904 -31.91 -25.45 -39.51
N ALA A 905 -33.05 -24.78 -39.74
CA ALA A 905 -33.18 -23.34 -39.54
C ALA A 905 -32.84 -22.97 -38.08
N LEU A 906 -31.84 -22.09 -37.90
CA LEU A 906 -31.32 -21.73 -36.59
C LEU A 906 -32.32 -20.81 -35.86
N PRO A 907 -32.86 -21.22 -34.69
CA PRO A 907 -33.74 -20.36 -33.90
C PRO A 907 -32.95 -19.17 -33.32
N SER A 908 -33.60 -18.04 -33.06
CA SER A 908 -32.93 -16.90 -32.41
C SER A 908 -32.72 -17.17 -30.90
N VAL A 909 -31.54 -16.82 -30.36
CA VAL A 909 -31.31 -16.83 -28.91
C VAL A 909 -31.56 -15.42 -28.35
N PRO A 910 -32.56 -15.21 -27.47
CA PRO A 910 -32.89 -13.87 -26.97
C PRO A 910 -31.71 -13.20 -26.27
N ASN A 911 -31.40 -11.95 -26.63
CA ASN A 911 -30.35 -11.13 -26.03
C ASN A 911 -28.92 -11.70 -26.16
N LEU A 912 -28.71 -12.72 -26.98
CA LEU A 912 -27.40 -13.33 -27.23
C LEU A 912 -27.22 -13.52 -28.74
N GLN A 913 -26.22 -12.86 -29.31
CA GLN A 913 -25.77 -13.14 -30.67
C GLN A 913 -24.87 -14.37 -30.62
N VAL A 914 -25.22 -15.40 -31.36
CA VAL A 914 -24.47 -16.66 -31.48
C VAL A 914 -23.79 -16.69 -32.85
N LEU A 915 -22.47 -16.73 -32.86
CA LEU A 915 -21.65 -16.76 -34.07
C LEU A 915 -20.98 -18.14 -34.19
N PRO A 916 -21.36 -18.98 -35.15
CA PRO A 916 -20.75 -20.28 -35.34
C PRO A 916 -19.38 -20.16 -36.01
N HIS A 917 -18.44 -20.98 -35.56
CA HIS A 917 -17.09 -21.10 -36.13
C HIS A 917 -16.76 -22.57 -36.36
N THR A 918 -16.23 -22.89 -37.53
CA THR A 918 -15.68 -24.22 -37.83
C THR A 918 -14.20 -24.25 -37.48
N THR A 919 -13.75 -25.34 -36.89
CA THR A 919 -12.32 -25.59 -36.62
C THR A 919 -11.65 -26.23 -37.84
N SER A 920 -10.33 -26.36 -37.84
CA SER A 920 -9.62 -27.12 -38.88
C SER A 920 -9.98 -28.60 -38.82
N ALA A 921 -9.89 -29.31 -39.96
CA ALA A 921 -10.25 -30.74 -40.07
C ALA A 921 -9.44 -31.68 -39.14
N GLU A 922 -8.32 -31.21 -38.59
CA GLU A 922 -7.45 -31.96 -37.67
C GLU A 922 -7.76 -31.70 -36.18
N SER A 923 -8.74 -30.84 -35.85
CA SER A 923 -9.10 -30.49 -34.48
C SER A 923 -10.00 -31.53 -33.81
N SER A 924 -9.74 -31.83 -32.53
CA SER A 924 -10.60 -32.69 -31.69
C SER A 924 -11.97 -32.07 -31.36
N VAL A 925 -12.12 -30.77 -31.60
CA VAL A 925 -13.37 -30.03 -31.49
C VAL A 925 -13.88 -29.74 -32.91
N PRO A 926 -15.09 -30.16 -33.32
CA PRO A 926 -15.57 -30.00 -34.71
C PRO A 926 -16.09 -28.58 -35.05
N TYR A 927 -16.58 -27.85 -34.04
CA TYR A 927 -17.05 -26.47 -34.18
C TYR A 927 -17.08 -25.80 -32.80
N TYR A 928 -17.20 -24.48 -32.75
CA TYR A 928 -17.52 -23.76 -31.52
C TYR A 928 -18.44 -22.58 -31.81
N LEU A 929 -19.22 -22.14 -30.83
CA LEU A 929 -20.14 -21.02 -30.94
C LEU A 929 -19.66 -19.87 -30.07
N GLU A 930 -19.39 -18.71 -30.65
CA GLU A 930 -19.07 -17.50 -29.88
C GLU A 930 -20.34 -16.80 -29.42
N LEU A 931 -20.44 -16.55 -28.11
CA LEU A 931 -21.61 -16.00 -27.45
C LEU A 931 -21.38 -14.52 -27.10
N ARG A 932 -22.07 -13.62 -27.80
CA ARG A 932 -21.98 -12.17 -27.58
C ARG A 932 -23.27 -11.62 -27.01
N PRO A 933 -23.28 -10.97 -25.83
CA PRO A 933 -24.48 -10.33 -25.32
C PRO A 933 -24.95 -9.22 -26.28
N ASN A 934 -26.21 -9.28 -26.68
CA ASN A 934 -26.84 -8.33 -27.58
C ASN A 934 -27.94 -7.55 -26.83
N PHE A 935 -27.53 -6.65 -25.94
CA PHE A 935 -28.46 -5.76 -25.27
C PHE A 935 -28.72 -4.53 -26.13
N ARG A 936 -29.98 -4.29 -26.50
CA ARG A 936 -30.38 -2.99 -27.03
C ARG A 936 -30.14 -1.95 -25.94
N ARG A 937 -29.24 -0.99 -26.19
CA ARG A 937 -29.14 0.20 -25.34
C ARG A 937 -30.50 0.91 -25.36
N PRO A 938 -31.03 1.38 -24.22
CA PRO A 938 -32.22 2.23 -24.23
C PRO A 938 -31.96 3.39 -25.20
N GLY A 939 -32.81 3.53 -26.22
CA GLY A 939 -32.66 4.60 -27.20
C GLY A 939 -32.68 5.95 -26.49
N ALA A 940 -31.70 6.80 -26.77
CA ALA A 940 -31.82 8.22 -26.45
C ALA A 940 -33.07 8.72 -27.18
N ALA A 941 -33.97 9.39 -26.44
CA ALA A 941 -35.18 9.99 -27.02
C ALA A 941 -34.79 10.83 -28.25
N GLY A 942 -35.47 10.57 -29.37
CA GLY A 942 -35.03 10.98 -30.70
C GLY A 942 -35.03 12.49 -30.92
N GLY A 943 -33.90 12.99 -31.42
CA GLY A 943 -33.86 14.15 -32.31
C GLY A 943 -33.99 13.64 -33.74
N SER A 944 -35.15 13.87 -34.35
CA SER A 944 -35.39 13.67 -35.78
C SER A 944 -34.46 14.59 -36.58
N ALA A 945 -33.51 14.01 -37.32
CA ALA A 945 -32.77 14.69 -38.36
C ALA A 945 -33.22 14.15 -39.71
N SER A 946 -34.18 14.85 -40.32
CA SER A 946 -34.57 14.67 -41.72
C SER A 946 -33.47 15.20 -42.63
N SER A 947 -33.09 14.38 -43.60
CA SER A 947 -32.22 14.70 -44.71
C SER A 947 -32.94 15.57 -45.75
N SER A 948 -32.48 16.80 -45.95
CA SER A 948 -32.51 17.50 -47.24
C SER A 948 -31.64 18.76 -47.18
N GLY A 949 -30.57 18.81 -47.99
CA GLY A 949 -30.08 20.10 -48.50
C GLY A 949 -31.11 20.67 -49.49
N PRO A 950 -31.05 21.96 -49.89
CA PRO A 950 -29.81 22.63 -50.29
C PRO A 950 -29.71 24.15 -49.97
N SER A 951 -28.55 24.72 -50.35
CA SER A 951 -28.37 26.06 -50.94
C SER A 951 -28.47 27.34 -50.08
N PHE A 952 -27.35 28.08 -50.11
CA PHE A 952 -27.19 29.54 -50.20
C PHE A 952 -28.15 30.52 -49.49
N GLY A 953 -27.53 31.36 -48.64
CA GLY A 953 -27.61 32.82 -48.81
C GLY A 953 -28.48 33.60 -47.83
N GLY A 954 -27.98 34.77 -47.43
CA GLY A 954 -28.83 35.95 -47.28
C GLY A 954 -29.05 36.52 -45.89
N PHE A 955 -28.45 37.69 -45.67
CA PHE A 955 -28.85 38.72 -44.72
C PHE A 955 -30.37 39.01 -44.72
N GLY A 956 -30.93 39.42 -43.57
CA GLY A 956 -32.20 40.17 -43.59
C GLY A 956 -32.97 40.26 -42.27
N ASN A 957 -32.68 41.31 -41.49
CA ASN A 957 -33.63 42.31 -40.96
C ASN A 957 -35.08 41.95 -40.53
N ARG A 958 -35.41 42.52 -39.34
CA ARG A 958 -36.58 43.35 -38.97
C ARG A 958 -37.76 42.76 -38.17
N ARG A 959 -38.03 43.53 -37.09
CA ARG A 959 -39.33 44.00 -36.52
C ARG A 959 -40.25 42.91 -35.97
N GLY A 960 -40.99 43.08 -34.88
CA GLY A 960 -41.59 44.23 -34.16
C GLY A 960 -42.82 43.57 -33.48
N GLU A 961 -43.18 43.82 -32.24
CA GLU A 961 -44.00 44.94 -31.71
C GLU A 961 -44.58 44.42 -30.37
N GLY A 962 -44.84 45.32 -29.42
CA GLY A 962 -45.47 45.03 -28.12
C GLY A 962 -46.98 44.66 -28.24
N PRO A 963 -47.81 44.70 -27.17
CA PRO A 963 -47.85 45.75 -26.12
C PRO A 963 -48.13 45.25 -24.67
N PRO A 964 -48.12 46.17 -23.66
CA PRO A 964 -48.42 45.92 -22.23
C PRO A 964 -49.90 46.24 -21.89
N PRO A 965 -50.43 45.89 -20.68
CA PRO A 965 -50.78 46.97 -19.71
C PRO A 965 -50.84 46.50 -18.20
N THR A 966 -50.38 47.28 -17.19
CA THR A 966 -50.99 48.34 -16.31
C THR A 966 -51.70 47.92 -15.00
N GLY A 967 -51.36 48.64 -13.91
CA GLY A 967 -52.21 49.03 -12.75
C GLY A 967 -52.27 48.04 -11.57
N GLY A 968 -52.22 48.36 -10.27
CA GLY A 968 -52.25 49.58 -9.44
C GLY A 968 -52.46 49.16 -7.94
N PRO A 969 -52.28 50.04 -6.92
CA PRO A 969 -51.97 49.72 -5.49
C PRO A 969 -53.19 49.99 -4.53
N PRO A 970 -53.10 50.16 -3.16
CA PRO A 970 -52.05 50.00 -2.12
C PRO A 970 -52.54 49.30 -0.79
N GLU A 971 -51.69 49.29 0.27
CA GLU A 971 -51.96 49.41 1.74
C GLU A 971 -51.41 48.33 2.70
N GLY A 972 -50.57 48.76 3.68
CA GLY A 972 -50.71 48.38 5.10
C GLY A 972 -49.73 47.42 5.80
N GLY A 973 -48.55 47.91 6.26
CA GLY A 973 -47.75 47.59 7.49
C GLY A 973 -47.54 46.15 8.08
N PRO A 974 -46.82 46.02 9.21
CA PRO A 974 -45.36 45.97 9.44
C PRO A 974 -44.77 44.52 9.52
N PRO A 975 -43.43 44.31 9.55
CA PRO A 975 -42.84 42.97 9.43
C PRO A 975 -42.50 42.31 10.78
N GLU A 976 -43.01 41.10 11.01
CA GLU A 976 -42.49 40.14 11.99
C GLU A 976 -42.17 38.81 11.30
N GLY A 977 -40.97 38.28 11.59
CA GLY A 977 -40.64 36.85 11.54
C GLY A 977 -40.53 36.18 10.16
N ALA A 978 -39.34 36.21 9.55
CA ALA A 978 -39.00 35.28 8.48
C ALA A 978 -38.42 33.95 9.04
N PRO A 979 -39.05 32.78 8.78
CA PRO A 979 -38.41 31.48 8.96
C PRO A 979 -37.34 31.21 7.87
N PRO A 980 -36.37 30.32 8.14
CA PRO A 980 -35.22 30.09 7.26
C PRO A 980 -35.61 29.47 5.91
N ALA A 981 -35.00 30.03 4.86
CA ALA A 981 -35.11 29.58 3.48
C ALA A 981 -34.49 28.19 3.28
N VAL A 982 -35.29 27.28 2.73
CA VAL A 982 -34.85 26.02 2.14
C VAL A 982 -34.16 26.35 0.81
N VAL A 983 -32.83 26.19 0.75
CA VAL A 983 -32.08 26.18 -0.52
C VAL A 983 -32.02 24.72 -0.99
N GLY A 984 -32.95 24.36 -1.86
CA GLY A 984 -32.92 23.09 -2.58
C GLY A 984 -31.85 23.14 -3.67
N ASN A 985 -30.77 22.39 -3.50
CA ASN A 985 -29.89 22.02 -4.61
C ASN A 985 -30.45 20.78 -5.28
N ALA A 986 -30.79 20.92 -6.57
CA ALA A 986 -31.32 19.83 -7.38
C ALA A 986 -30.32 18.65 -7.44
N PRO A 987 -30.73 17.42 -7.10
CA PRO A 987 -29.91 16.23 -7.27
C PRO A 987 -29.61 15.97 -8.77
N PRO A 988 -28.56 15.19 -9.10
CA PRO A 988 -28.39 14.68 -10.45
C PRO A 988 -29.71 14.05 -10.90
N SER A 989 -30.15 14.36 -12.12
CA SER A 989 -31.51 14.07 -12.56
C SER A 989 -31.85 12.61 -12.26
N ALA A 990 -32.90 12.38 -11.44
CA ALA A 990 -33.37 11.06 -11.03
C ALA A 990 -33.56 10.12 -12.24
N THR A 991 -33.75 10.69 -13.43
CA THR A 991 -33.80 9.99 -14.71
C THR A 991 -32.53 9.18 -15.03
N SER A 992 -31.31 9.63 -14.69
CA SER A 992 -30.08 8.91 -15.08
C SER A 992 -29.80 7.68 -14.20
N ASP A 993 -30.09 7.78 -12.89
CA ASP A 993 -29.96 6.67 -11.96
C ASP A 993 -31.15 5.71 -12.05
N ALA A 994 -32.37 6.22 -12.29
CA ALA A 994 -33.50 5.38 -12.63
C ALA A 994 -33.30 4.67 -13.97
N GLN A 995 -32.71 5.29 -14.99
CA GLN A 995 -32.36 4.64 -16.26
C GLN A 995 -31.29 3.57 -16.08
N ARG A 996 -30.25 3.83 -15.26
CA ARG A 996 -29.22 2.83 -14.94
C ARG A 996 -29.79 1.66 -14.13
N ALA A 997 -30.65 1.94 -13.15
CA ALA A 997 -31.34 0.92 -12.36
C ALA A 997 -32.33 0.12 -13.22
N ALA A 998 -33.12 0.77 -14.07
CA ALA A 998 -34.05 0.13 -15.00
C ALA A 998 -33.33 -0.74 -16.03
N PHE A 999 -32.17 -0.30 -16.55
CA PHE A 999 -31.35 -1.12 -17.44
C PHE A 999 -30.78 -2.34 -16.69
N ARG A 1000 -30.20 -2.15 -15.49
CA ARG A 1000 -29.68 -3.25 -14.65
C ARG A 1000 -30.75 -4.26 -14.27
N ASN A 1001 -31.98 -3.79 -14.06
CA ASN A 1001 -33.14 -4.60 -13.69
C ASN A 1001 -33.98 -5.04 -14.91
N SER A 1002 -33.55 -4.75 -16.13
CA SER A 1002 -34.28 -5.15 -17.33
C SER A 1002 -34.29 -6.69 -17.45
N PRO A 1003 -35.38 -7.29 -17.97
CA PRO A 1003 -35.46 -8.75 -18.13
C PRO A 1003 -34.27 -9.34 -18.92
N ALA A 1004 -33.75 -8.61 -19.91
CA ALA A 1004 -32.60 -9.03 -20.70
C ALA A 1004 -31.31 -9.12 -19.87
N VAL A 1005 -31.02 -8.09 -19.05
CA VAL A 1005 -29.83 -8.06 -18.20
C VAL A 1005 -29.95 -9.06 -17.05
N ARG A 1006 -31.15 -9.22 -16.47
CA ARG A 1006 -31.42 -10.26 -15.46
C ARG A 1006 -31.25 -11.66 -16.04
N ALA A 1007 -31.77 -11.93 -17.23
CA ALA A 1007 -31.61 -13.23 -17.89
C ALA A 1007 -30.14 -13.57 -18.17
N PHE A 1008 -29.35 -12.60 -18.65
CA PHE A 1008 -27.91 -12.82 -18.87
C PHE A 1008 -27.10 -12.94 -17.56
N ARG A 1009 -27.49 -12.20 -16.51
CA ARG A 1009 -26.91 -12.37 -15.17
C ARG A 1009 -27.24 -13.75 -14.60
N GLY A 1010 -28.48 -14.20 -14.73
CA GLY A 1010 -28.90 -15.56 -14.37
C GLY A 1010 -28.13 -16.61 -15.15
N PHE A 1011 -28.00 -16.44 -16.47
CA PHE A 1011 -27.20 -17.32 -17.33
C PHE A 1011 -25.73 -17.40 -16.89
N SER A 1012 -25.06 -16.27 -16.69
CA SER A 1012 -23.66 -16.26 -16.25
C SER A 1012 -23.48 -16.72 -14.80
N GLY A 1013 -24.44 -16.45 -13.91
CA GLY A 1013 -24.43 -16.87 -12.51
C GLY A 1013 -24.71 -18.37 -12.31
N CYS A 1014 -25.46 -18.98 -13.23
CA CYS A 1014 -25.86 -20.39 -13.20
C CYS A 1014 -25.17 -21.29 -14.22
N ALA A 1015 -24.26 -20.78 -15.07
CA ALA A 1015 -23.57 -21.62 -16.05
C ALA A 1015 -22.42 -22.41 -15.42
N TYR A 1016 -22.24 -23.65 -15.84
CA TYR A 1016 -20.95 -24.32 -15.73
C TYR A 1016 -20.01 -23.71 -16.78
N ILE A 1017 -18.91 -23.10 -16.35
CA ILE A 1017 -17.96 -22.42 -17.22
C ILE A 1017 -16.57 -22.94 -16.95
N THR A 1018 -15.99 -23.58 -17.97
CA THR A 1018 -14.60 -24.02 -17.99
C THR A 1018 -13.73 -22.85 -18.46
N VAL A 1019 -12.57 -22.64 -17.83
CA VAL A 1019 -11.63 -21.61 -18.28
C VAL A 1019 -10.52 -22.25 -19.08
N LEU A 1020 -10.24 -21.73 -20.26
CA LEU A 1020 -9.06 -22.11 -21.03
C LEU A 1020 -8.09 -20.94 -21.11
N SER A 1021 -6.79 -21.24 -21.06
CA SER A 1021 -5.78 -20.28 -21.50
C SER A 1021 -5.88 -20.08 -23.02
N ALA A 1022 -5.30 -19.01 -23.54
CA ALA A 1022 -5.27 -18.79 -24.99
C ALA A 1022 -4.50 -19.89 -25.73
N SER A 1023 -3.46 -20.46 -25.11
CA SER A 1023 -2.71 -21.60 -25.65
C SER A 1023 -3.52 -22.88 -25.65
N ASP A 1024 -4.25 -23.19 -24.57
CA ASP A 1024 -5.09 -24.39 -24.52
C ASP A 1024 -6.25 -24.31 -25.51
N ALA A 1025 -6.86 -23.14 -25.64
CA ALA A 1025 -7.88 -22.89 -26.66
C ALA A 1025 -7.31 -23.12 -28.07
N LYS A 1026 -6.11 -22.58 -28.35
CA LYS A 1026 -5.43 -22.78 -29.64
C LYS A 1026 -5.07 -24.25 -29.88
N ALA A 1027 -4.59 -24.97 -28.88
CA ALA A 1027 -4.27 -26.39 -28.96
C ALA A 1027 -5.51 -27.25 -29.25
N LYS A 1028 -6.69 -26.81 -28.79
CA LYS A 1028 -7.99 -27.41 -29.10
C LYS A 1028 -8.62 -26.89 -30.41
N GLY A 1029 -7.86 -26.22 -31.26
CA GLY A 1029 -8.33 -25.70 -32.55
C GLY A 1029 -9.27 -24.48 -32.47
N ILE A 1030 -9.41 -23.86 -31.31
CA ILE A 1030 -10.30 -22.71 -31.09
C ILE A 1030 -9.55 -21.42 -31.44
N ALA A 1031 -9.86 -20.84 -32.60
CA ALA A 1031 -9.25 -19.60 -33.09
C ALA A 1031 -10.07 -18.36 -32.70
N LEU A 1032 -9.70 -17.65 -31.64
CA LEU A 1032 -10.43 -16.45 -31.20
C LEU A 1032 -10.48 -15.36 -32.29
N ALA A 1033 -11.67 -15.03 -32.79
CA ALA A 1033 -11.88 -13.92 -33.70
C ALA A 1033 -11.49 -12.58 -33.02
N GLY A 1034 -10.49 -11.89 -33.56
CA GLY A 1034 -10.13 -10.53 -33.12
C GLY A 1034 -8.91 -10.39 -32.18
N GLY A 1035 -7.91 -11.29 -32.29
CA GLY A 1035 -6.58 -11.06 -31.73
C GLY A 1035 -6.45 -11.30 -30.22
N GLY A 1036 -7.01 -12.40 -29.70
CA GLY A 1036 -6.82 -12.80 -28.29
C GLY A 1036 -7.70 -12.05 -27.27
N ARG A 1037 -8.83 -11.47 -27.72
CA ARG A 1037 -9.82 -10.90 -26.80
C ARG A 1037 -10.51 -12.01 -26.01
N PRO A 1038 -10.83 -11.79 -24.72
CA PRO A 1038 -11.59 -12.77 -23.96
C PRO A 1038 -12.97 -12.98 -24.61
N ALA A 1039 -13.34 -14.24 -24.78
CA ALA A 1039 -14.61 -14.63 -25.38
C ALA A 1039 -15.29 -15.70 -24.52
N LEU A 1040 -16.62 -15.63 -24.46
CA LEU A 1040 -17.45 -16.71 -23.95
C LEU A 1040 -17.88 -17.57 -25.15
N LEU A 1041 -17.55 -18.85 -25.11
CA LEU A 1041 -17.75 -19.80 -26.19
C LEU A 1041 -18.61 -20.96 -25.69
N TYR A 1042 -19.31 -21.63 -26.59
CA TYR A 1042 -19.77 -23.00 -26.38
C TYR A 1042 -18.95 -23.93 -27.26
N VAL A 1043 -18.41 -24.98 -26.65
CA VAL A 1043 -17.57 -25.99 -27.29
C VAL A 1043 -18.20 -27.36 -27.05
N PRO A 1044 -18.53 -28.14 -28.09
CA PRO A 1044 -19.04 -29.49 -27.95
C PRO A 1044 -18.16 -30.32 -27.02
N THR A 1045 -18.76 -31.15 -26.16
CA THR A 1045 -18.10 -31.99 -25.13
C THR A 1045 -17.42 -31.26 -23.96
N VAL A 1046 -17.06 -29.98 -24.11
CA VAL A 1046 -16.43 -29.18 -23.03
C VAL A 1046 -17.43 -28.27 -22.32
N GLY A 1047 -18.45 -27.80 -23.04
CA GLY A 1047 -19.48 -26.89 -22.52
C GLY A 1047 -19.21 -25.42 -22.77
N LEU A 1048 -19.68 -24.56 -21.86
CA LEU A 1048 -19.39 -23.14 -21.91
C LEU A 1048 -17.94 -22.91 -21.49
N VAL A 1049 -17.18 -22.22 -22.33
CA VAL A 1049 -15.76 -21.96 -22.15
C VAL A 1049 -15.52 -20.46 -22.12
N PHE A 1050 -14.80 -19.98 -21.11
CA PHE A 1050 -14.26 -18.63 -21.10
C PHE A 1050 -12.77 -18.68 -21.41
N VAL A 1051 -12.36 -18.14 -22.56
CA VAL A 1051 -10.94 -18.11 -22.93
C VAL A 1051 -10.29 -16.85 -22.37
N ARG A 1052 -9.22 -17.03 -21.57
CA ARG A 1052 -8.42 -15.92 -21.03
C ARG A 1052 -7.60 -15.27 -22.15
N PRO A 1053 -7.31 -13.95 -22.06
CA PRO A 1053 -6.36 -13.33 -22.97
C PRO A 1053 -4.98 -14.00 -22.85
N PRO A 1054 -4.17 -14.03 -23.92
CA PRO A 1054 -2.84 -14.64 -23.89
C PRO A 1054 -1.97 -14.01 -22.80
N GLU A 1055 -1.35 -14.86 -21.98
CA GLU A 1055 -0.29 -14.49 -21.06
C GLU A 1055 0.97 -14.23 -21.90
N LEU A 1056 1.65 -13.11 -21.67
CA LEU A 1056 2.88 -12.79 -22.41
C LEU A 1056 3.94 -13.83 -22.02
N PRO A 1057 4.78 -14.31 -22.97
CA PRO A 1057 5.85 -15.23 -22.63
C PRO A 1057 6.75 -14.60 -21.56
N GLN A 1058 6.86 -15.28 -20.42
CA GLN A 1058 7.90 -14.99 -19.44
C GLN A 1058 9.23 -15.39 -20.08
N GLY A 1059 10.08 -14.43 -20.38
CA GLY A 1059 11.38 -14.70 -20.97
C GLY A 1059 12.01 -13.49 -21.65
N GLY A 1060 12.88 -12.81 -20.90
CA GLY A 1060 13.83 -11.85 -21.44
C GLY A 1060 15.24 -12.24 -21.05
N GLY A 1061 15.89 -13.08 -21.87
CA GLY A 1061 17.34 -13.18 -21.96
C GLY A 1061 18.04 -14.21 -21.07
N SER A 1062 17.89 -15.51 -21.35
CA SER A 1062 19.06 -16.37 -21.14
C SER A 1062 20.06 -16.07 -22.25
N LEU A 1063 21.28 -15.73 -21.86
CA LEU A 1063 22.40 -15.73 -22.78
C LEU A 1063 22.48 -17.13 -23.40
N LYS A 1064 22.57 -17.17 -24.73
CA LYS A 1064 22.97 -18.34 -25.52
C LYS A 1064 24.00 -19.16 -24.71
N PRO A 1065 23.81 -20.46 -24.47
CA PRO A 1065 24.89 -21.27 -23.90
C PRO A 1065 26.10 -21.12 -24.82
N ALA A 1066 27.21 -20.67 -24.25
CA ALA A 1066 28.50 -20.72 -24.93
C ALA A 1066 28.71 -22.17 -25.38
N ALA A 1067 29.13 -22.31 -26.64
CA ALA A 1067 29.41 -23.60 -27.25
C ALA A 1067 30.28 -24.44 -26.32
N THR A 1068 29.82 -25.67 -26.09
CA THR A 1068 30.54 -26.75 -25.40
C THR A 1068 31.99 -26.79 -25.89
N PRO A 1069 33.01 -26.76 -25.01
CA PRO A 1069 34.36 -27.11 -25.41
C PRO A 1069 34.35 -28.58 -25.86
N ALA A 1070 34.98 -28.85 -26.99
CA ALA A 1070 35.14 -30.20 -27.51
C ALA A 1070 35.80 -31.14 -26.46
N PRO A 1071 35.44 -32.44 -26.45
CA PRO A 1071 36.10 -33.40 -25.59
C PRO A 1071 37.56 -33.55 -26.03
N SER A 1072 38.50 -33.21 -25.15
CA SER A 1072 39.89 -33.66 -25.26
C SER A 1072 39.88 -35.19 -25.25
N GLN A 1073 40.39 -35.78 -26.32
CA GLN A 1073 40.71 -37.19 -26.39
C GLN A 1073 41.90 -37.49 -25.46
N PRO A 1074 42.17 -38.77 -25.13
CA PRO A 1074 43.25 -39.12 -24.22
C PRO A 1074 44.59 -39.10 -24.97
N GLY A 1075 45.55 -38.21 -24.73
CA GLY A 1075 45.51 -36.93 -24.00
C GLY A 1075 45.87 -35.82 -25.00
N GLY A 1076 44.88 -35.02 -25.39
CA GLY A 1076 44.98 -34.14 -26.55
C GLY A 1076 43.62 -33.72 -27.05
#